data_AF-A0A5E7HUZ9-F1
#
_entry.id   AF-A0A5E7HUZ9-F1
#
_cell.length_a   1.000
_cell.length_b   1.000
_cell.length_c   1.000
_cell.angle_alpha   90.00
_cell.angle_beta   90.00
_cell.angle_gamma   90.00
#
_symmetry.space_group_name_H-M   'P 1'
#
loop_
_entity.id
_entity.type
_entity.pdbx_description
1 polymer ?
#
loop_
_entity_poly.entity_id
_entity_poly.type
_entity_poly.pdbx_seq_one_letter_code
_entity_poly.pdbx_strand_id
1 'polypeptide(L)'
;MDIQSSIFNELFVLYPVIIRGWVTPVKPQGIAQGGIPKVLYDGETQGLECLIDPWTEMQLASWTMAADDRVDLYVNDNPTPATGKTVAPGEEQQRVRLYLPHGWLNQGVNRLYYKVTRVGGNDESSRDTLALYHLRLPESLDLIIPPDVEHEGVGPELAARGVTFAFTYTNRRHFDSIVFALGDTTVRFDVPDAPAPVNLTLFTDTFQRAGDNPNAVAEFRVFDQLGNAVMSGEKRVDIHLGRLSLLAPTVRGMNGNQFSPTTPEIRVLVPQGSLLPTDTLWVNWQGATAVPEGSYPSPPRLVSAGLEIAVPRSVLAYSLGQRVAVSYFIDRDDKPVESAVLLLDILPLPATALNSPKIVEADANNFLDITALGTKNATIHALLHTLIEAEQPCWLRLEGKKADGTAHDLTLWAGLPARVNSTWINQGFWPQTLANSYLVQLGHGTTLTLKYLVALDKSNIETNAVKFPDRVYTIKSVELVVPTLDRVLDSNGEEVLEGGWTVSTSLTLSGTASKGLEIEVFDDDGSSTVAKGRATADPLTGIWTREVTVAEGKHRLFARSLYHDGDVYSEVRNLTVTTTLEIDPTTMSLDGFQFYLAASPYSAPCDKTAYIHPKAHQTRKAQGGIPPYRYSSSNPNVASVDTTTGQVISIRNGTTEITAHDAHNDHVSYTVSCSNVYELVCNRQKISYAQSLAWMRSIGATLFPAAPHPNEPNPLAQTVSVSFYSDPGDATYHYWCTTMLWDGGNFTTIASINRAGILSSGGYGTTPNILAPSIGYRPRN
;
A
#
# COMPACT_ATOMS: atom_id res chain seq x y z
N MET A 1 -90.60 -41.48 91.17
CA MET A 1 -91.08 -41.64 89.79
C MET A 1 -91.40 -40.24 89.33
N ASP A 2 -90.45 -39.61 88.62
CA ASP A 2 -90.53 -38.20 88.24
C ASP A 2 -89.77 -38.02 86.91
N ILE A 3 -90.21 -38.78 85.89
CA ILE A 3 -89.64 -38.82 84.53
C ILE A 3 -90.71 -38.35 83.52
N GLN A 4 -91.62 -37.45 83.92
CA GLN A 4 -92.71 -37.02 83.04
C GLN A 4 -92.97 -35.50 83.06
N SER A 5 -91.95 -34.67 83.25
CA SER A 5 -92.09 -33.22 82.99
C SER A 5 -91.18 -32.69 81.88
N SER A 6 -90.02 -33.29 81.62
CA SER A 6 -89.12 -32.84 80.54
C SER A 6 -89.46 -33.43 79.17
N ILE A 7 -89.84 -34.70 79.09
CA ILE A 7 -90.13 -35.39 77.80
C ILE A 7 -91.51 -35.02 77.23
N PHE A 8 -92.47 -34.59 78.09
CA PHE A 8 -93.78 -34.12 77.63
C PHE A 8 -93.75 -32.68 77.12
N ASN A 9 -92.77 -31.85 77.53
CA ASN A 9 -92.62 -30.47 77.02
C ASN A 9 -91.98 -30.42 75.62
N GLU A 10 -91.21 -31.43 75.20
CA GLU A 10 -90.68 -31.50 73.83
C GLU A 10 -91.74 -31.83 72.78
N LEU A 11 -92.91 -32.34 73.19
CA LEU A 11 -94.04 -32.70 72.33
C LEU A 11 -94.99 -31.52 72.01
N PHE A 12 -94.74 -30.33 72.55
CA PHE A 12 -95.62 -29.15 72.39
C PHE A 12 -94.95 -27.92 71.78
N VAL A 13 -93.76 -28.04 71.16
CA VAL A 13 -93.02 -26.89 70.64
C VAL A 13 -93.28 -26.68 69.15
N LEU A 14 -93.49 -25.42 68.76
CA LEU A 14 -93.66 -24.97 67.37
C LEU A 14 -92.50 -25.43 66.44
N TYR A 15 -92.84 -25.90 65.24
CA TYR A 15 -91.88 -26.33 64.22
C TYR A 15 -90.88 -25.21 63.86
N PRO A 16 -89.62 -25.53 63.52
CA PRO A 16 -88.61 -24.55 63.16
C PRO A 16 -88.94 -23.89 61.81
N VAL A 17 -88.36 -22.71 61.58
CA VAL A 17 -88.50 -21.99 60.31
C VAL A 17 -87.96 -22.84 59.15
N ILE A 18 -88.75 -23.00 58.08
CA ILE A 18 -88.37 -23.72 56.88
C ILE A 18 -87.81 -22.74 55.85
N ILE A 19 -86.60 -23.04 55.36
CA ILE A 19 -85.94 -22.28 54.28
C ILE A 19 -85.84 -23.18 53.05
N ARG A 20 -86.51 -22.82 51.95
CA ARG A 20 -86.46 -23.61 50.71
C ARG A 20 -85.18 -23.32 49.94
N GLY A 21 -84.54 -24.36 49.42
CA GLY A 21 -83.37 -24.25 48.55
C GLY A 21 -82.04 -24.01 49.27
N TRP A 22 -82.04 -23.92 50.61
CA TRP A 22 -80.81 -23.81 51.38
C TRP A 22 -79.89 -25.04 51.17
N VAL A 23 -78.59 -24.87 51.33
CA VAL A 23 -77.59 -25.92 51.15
C VAL A 23 -77.54 -26.79 52.39
N THR A 24 -77.65 -28.10 52.23
CA THR A 24 -77.50 -29.08 53.31
C THR A 24 -76.91 -30.39 52.80
N PRO A 25 -76.00 -31.06 53.54
CA PRO A 25 -75.40 -30.59 54.79
C PRO A 25 -74.34 -29.50 54.56
N VAL A 26 -74.20 -28.57 55.50
CA VAL A 26 -73.05 -27.65 55.57
C VAL A 26 -71.87 -28.30 56.30
N LYS A 27 -70.66 -27.79 56.06
CA LYS A 27 -69.40 -28.27 56.64
C LYS A 27 -68.82 -27.26 57.66
N PRO A 28 -68.27 -27.71 58.80
CA PRO A 28 -68.26 -29.09 59.28
C PRO A 28 -69.66 -29.55 59.71
N GLN A 29 -69.89 -30.86 59.68
CA GLN A 29 -71.19 -31.42 60.07
C GLN A 29 -71.55 -30.99 61.51
N GLY A 30 -72.79 -30.52 61.70
CA GLY A 30 -73.30 -30.10 63.01
C GLY A 30 -73.14 -28.61 63.33
N ILE A 31 -72.46 -27.80 62.51
CA ILE A 31 -72.33 -26.35 62.72
C ILE A 31 -73.65 -25.58 62.54
N ALA A 32 -74.50 -26.04 61.62
CA ALA A 32 -75.83 -25.52 61.32
C ALA A 32 -76.65 -26.61 60.61
N GLN A 33 -77.97 -26.52 60.62
CA GLN A 33 -78.84 -27.50 59.95
C GLN A 33 -78.83 -27.33 58.41
N GLY A 34 -78.46 -26.14 57.95
CA GLY A 34 -78.23 -25.83 56.54
C GLY A 34 -77.56 -24.46 56.39
N GLY A 35 -77.36 -24.00 55.16
CA GLY A 35 -76.78 -22.70 54.88
C GLY A 35 -77.51 -21.98 53.77
N ILE A 36 -77.60 -20.67 53.86
CA ILE A 36 -78.39 -19.81 52.98
C ILE A 36 -77.45 -19.26 51.89
N PRO A 37 -77.53 -19.73 50.63
CA PRO A 37 -76.90 -19.05 49.51
C PRO A 37 -77.38 -17.61 49.40
N LYS A 38 -76.50 -16.70 48.95
CA LYS A 38 -76.86 -15.30 48.72
C LYS A 38 -77.99 -15.17 47.70
N VAL A 39 -78.10 -16.07 46.72
CA VAL A 39 -79.20 -16.02 45.74
C VAL A 39 -80.59 -16.14 46.39
N LEU A 40 -80.73 -16.83 47.52
CA LEU A 40 -82.01 -16.98 48.22
C LEU A 40 -82.34 -15.82 49.16
N TYR A 41 -81.35 -14.99 49.47
CA TYR A 41 -81.51 -13.84 50.35
C TYR A 41 -81.24 -12.57 49.58
N ASP A 42 -79.96 -12.20 49.40
CA ASP A 42 -79.52 -11.00 48.67
C ASP A 42 -80.01 -10.93 47.21
N GLY A 43 -80.21 -12.09 46.57
CA GLY A 43 -80.72 -12.18 45.20
C GLY A 43 -82.23 -11.94 45.07
N GLU A 44 -82.98 -12.02 46.18
CA GLU A 44 -84.42 -11.87 46.20
C GLU A 44 -84.83 -10.47 46.63
N THR A 45 -85.80 -9.88 45.92
CA THR A 45 -86.21 -8.48 46.15
C THR A 45 -86.86 -8.27 47.52
N GLN A 46 -87.54 -9.29 48.06
CA GLN A 46 -88.22 -9.23 49.35
C GLN A 46 -87.35 -9.70 50.52
N GLY A 47 -86.14 -10.19 50.25
CA GLY A 47 -85.30 -10.89 51.23
C GLY A 47 -85.68 -12.37 51.37
N LEU A 48 -85.29 -13.00 52.47
CA LEU A 48 -85.31 -14.47 52.59
C LEU A 48 -86.72 -14.96 52.89
N GLU A 49 -87.27 -15.81 52.02
CA GLU A 49 -88.55 -16.49 52.27
C GLU A 49 -88.40 -17.49 53.43
N CYS A 50 -89.08 -17.19 54.52
CA CYS A 50 -89.18 -18.00 55.72
C CYS A 50 -90.59 -18.57 55.80
N LEU A 51 -90.67 -19.90 55.76
CA LEU A 51 -91.93 -20.63 55.75
C LEU A 51 -92.21 -21.22 57.13
N ILE A 52 -93.44 -21.01 57.59
CA ILE A 52 -93.93 -21.54 58.86
C ILE A 52 -95.15 -22.38 58.56
N ASP A 53 -95.06 -23.68 58.85
CA ASP A 53 -96.19 -24.59 58.67
C ASP A 53 -97.28 -24.33 59.71
N PRO A 54 -98.57 -24.56 59.37
CA PRO A 54 -99.66 -24.51 60.33
C PRO A 54 -99.35 -25.41 61.54
N TRP A 55 -99.42 -24.86 62.76
CA TRP A 55 -99.13 -25.64 63.97
C TRP A 55 -100.34 -26.49 64.36
N THR A 56 -100.39 -27.71 63.83
CA THR A 56 -101.43 -28.71 64.09
C THR A 56 -101.11 -29.64 65.27
N GLU A 57 -99.89 -29.61 65.83
CA GLU A 57 -99.45 -30.51 66.91
C GLU A 57 -99.89 -30.09 68.32
N MET A 58 -100.33 -28.85 68.52
CA MET A 58 -100.83 -28.36 69.82
C MET A 58 -102.31 -28.68 70.10
N GLN A 59 -102.81 -29.81 69.59
CA GLN A 59 -104.22 -30.22 69.74
C GLN A 59 -104.65 -30.50 71.19
N LEU A 60 -103.73 -30.85 72.10
CA LEU A 60 -104.04 -31.13 73.51
C LEU A 60 -104.13 -29.88 74.39
N ALA A 61 -103.58 -28.73 73.96
CA ALA A 61 -103.62 -27.46 74.70
C ALA A 61 -104.68 -26.48 74.18
N SER A 62 -105.50 -26.88 73.20
CA SER A 62 -106.44 -26.01 72.46
C SER A 62 -105.76 -24.87 71.69
N TRP A 63 -104.48 -25.03 71.35
CA TRP A 63 -103.70 -24.04 70.61
C TRP A 63 -103.60 -24.43 69.12
N THR A 64 -104.67 -24.21 68.35
CA THR A 64 -104.59 -24.29 66.88
C THR A 64 -104.25 -22.92 66.30
N MET A 65 -103.66 -22.85 65.11
CA MET A 65 -103.53 -21.57 64.39
C MET A 65 -104.93 -20.99 64.18
N ALA A 66 -105.13 -19.75 64.59
CA ALA A 66 -106.42 -19.07 64.56
C ALA A 66 -106.30 -17.72 63.85
N ALA A 67 -107.43 -17.24 63.32
CA ALA A 67 -107.52 -15.87 62.84
C ALA A 67 -107.09 -14.90 63.96
N ASP A 68 -106.40 -13.84 63.55
CA ASP A 68 -105.83 -12.78 64.40
C ASP A 68 -104.61 -13.18 65.26
N ASP A 69 -104.08 -14.41 65.13
CA ASP A 69 -102.77 -14.75 65.68
C ASP A 69 -101.67 -13.93 64.98
N ARG A 70 -100.74 -13.36 65.75
CA ARG A 70 -99.58 -12.62 65.23
C ARG A 70 -98.35 -13.53 65.22
N VAL A 71 -97.75 -13.72 64.06
CA VAL A 71 -96.51 -14.48 63.88
C VAL A 71 -95.38 -13.52 63.54
N ASP A 72 -94.41 -13.41 64.45
CA ASP A 72 -93.25 -12.53 64.31
C ASP A 72 -91.96 -13.33 64.19
N LEU A 73 -91.16 -13.08 63.16
CA LEU A 73 -89.87 -13.72 62.92
C LEU A 73 -88.75 -12.95 63.62
N TYR A 74 -87.91 -13.66 64.36
CA TYR A 74 -86.75 -13.15 65.07
C TYR A 74 -85.47 -13.77 64.51
N VAL A 75 -84.40 -12.97 64.53
CA VAL A 75 -83.08 -13.39 64.06
C VAL A 75 -82.06 -13.06 65.14
N ASN A 76 -81.26 -14.08 65.51
CA ASN A 76 -80.28 -14.03 66.57
C ASN A 76 -80.90 -13.52 67.88
N ASP A 77 -80.17 -12.71 68.64
CA ASP A 77 -80.63 -12.17 69.93
C ASP A 77 -81.27 -10.77 69.80
N ASN A 78 -81.73 -10.39 68.60
CA ASN A 78 -82.39 -9.10 68.40
C ASN A 78 -83.79 -9.13 69.04
N PRO A 79 -84.09 -8.23 70.01
CA PRO A 79 -85.39 -8.21 70.68
C PRO A 79 -86.53 -7.66 69.80
N THR A 80 -86.20 -7.03 68.68
CA THR A 80 -87.19 -6.53 67.71
C THR A 80 -87.42 -7.57 66.62
N PRO A 81 -88.68 -7.92 66.31
CA PRO A 81 -88.95 -8.86 65.22
C PRO A 81 -88.54 -8.26 63.88
N ALA A 82 -87.96 -9.10 63.02
CA ALA A 82 -87.49 -8.71 61.70
C ALA A 82 -88.63 -8.48 60.72
N THR A 83 -89.68 -9.27 60.84
CA THR A 83 -90.92 -9.19 60.06
C THR A 83 -92.00 -9.96 60.79
N GLY A 84 -93.25 -9.78 60.40
CA GLY A 84 -94.32 -10.62 60.92
C GLY A 84 -95.64 -10.38 60.22
N LYS A 85 -96.56 -11.32 60.41
CA LYS A 85 -97.88 -11.34 59.78
C LYS A 85 -98.93 -11.70 60.82
N THR A 86 -100.09 -11.05 60.71
CA THR A 86 -101.30 -11.49 61.42
C THR A 86 -102.06 -12.46 60.53
N VAL A 87 -102.45 -13.61 61.06
CA VAL A 87 -103.22 -14.64 60.34
C VAL A 87 -104.60 -14.09 60.02
N ALA A 88 -104.95 -13.96 58.75
CA ALA A 88 -106.27 -13.48 58.35
C ALA A 88 -107.32 -14.62 58.44
N PRO A 89 -108.62 -14.29 58.62
CA PRO A 89 -109.69 -15.29 58.50
C PRO A 89 -109.61 -16.04 57.16
N GLY A 90 -109.62 -17.37 57.21
CA GLY A 90 -109.46 -18.27 56.05
C GLY A 90 -108.01 -18.73 55.78
N GLU A 91 -107.01 -18.21 56.49
CA GLU A 91 -105.61 -18.62 56.38
C GLU A 91 -105.19 -19.65 57.45
N GLU A 92 -106.10 -20.10 58.32
CA GLU A 92 -105.81 -20.89 59.54
C GLU A 92 -105.23 -22.29 59.28
N GLN A 93 -105.26 -22.76 58.03
CA GLN A 93 -104.66 -24.02 57.59
C GLN A 93 -103.61 -23.80 56.49
N GLN A 94 -103.26 -22.54 56.19
CA GLN A 94 -102.30 -22.19 55.17
C GLN A 94 -100.93 -21.90 55.77
N ARG A 95 -99.87 -22.29 55.06
CA ARG A 95 -98.49 -21.97 55.43
C ARG A 95 -98.30 -20.45 55.51
N VAL A 96 -97.81 -19.98 56.65
CA VAL A 96 -97.46 -18.57 56.83
C VAL A 96 -96.14 -18.31 56.11
N ARG A 97 -96.15 -17.28 55.25
CA ARG A 97 -94.96 -16.82 54.51
C ARG A 97 -94.51 -15.50 55.10
N LEU A 98 -93.28 -15.47 55.59
CA LEU A 98 -92.61 -14.28 56.07
C LEU A 98 -91.39 -14.02 55.20
N TYR A 99 -91.08 -12.75 54.97
CA TYR A 99 -89.90 -12.34 54.21
C TYR A 99 -88.97 -11.59 55.15
N LEU A 100 -87.84 -12.23 55.48
CA LEU A 100 -86.81 -11.61 56.31
C LEU A 100 -86.15 -10.48 55.49
N PRO A 101 -86.23 -9.21 55.90
CA PRO A 101 -85.64 -8.11 55.15
C PRO A 101 -84.11 -8.26 55.06
N HIS A 102 -83.50 -7.64 54.05
CA HIS A 102 -82.04 -7.55 53.91
C HIS A 102 -81.38 -6.90 55.13
N GLY A 103 -80.14 -7.30 55.44
CA GLY A 103 -79.33 -6.74 56.52
C GLY A 103 -79.54 -7.35 57.91
N TRP A 104 -80.37 -8.40 58.05
CA TRP A 104 -80.63 -9.07 59.33
C TRP A 104 -79.74 -10.28 59.60
N LEU A 105 -79.15 -10.90 58.58
CA LEU A 105 -78.21 -12.02 58.76
C LEU A 105 -76.77 -11.54 58.96
N ASN A 106 -76.11 -12.07 59.99
CA ASN A 106 -74.70 -11.86 60.29
C ASN A 106 -73.81 -12.83 59.50
N GLN A 107 -72.52 -12.49 59.34
CA GLN A 107 -71.53 -13.45 58.86
C GLN A 107 -71.43 -14.63 59.84
N GLY A 108 -71.60 -15.86 59.33
CA GLY A 108 -71.52 -17.09 60.13
C GLY A 108 -72.89 -17.72 60.39
N VAL A 109 -73.00 -18.45 61.49
CA VAL A 109 -74.24 -19.15 61.87
C VAL A 109 -75.23 -18.15 62.45
N ASN A 110 -76.44 -18.13 61.92
CA ASN A 110 -77.55 -17.30 62.38
C ASN A 110 -78.65 -18.18 62.95
N ARG A 111 -79.25 -17.74 64.04
CA ARG A 111 -80.39 -18.39 64.69
C ARG A 111 -81.68 -17.74 64.20
N LEU A 112 -82.56 -18.49 63.56
CA LEU A 112 -83.89 -18.02 63.15
C LEU A 112 -84.95 -18.77 63.95
N TYR A 113 -85.87 -18.02 64.53
CA TYR A 113 -87.04 -18.56 65.23
C TYR A 113 -88.20 -17.57 65.09
N TYR A 114 -89.43 -18.03 65.24
CA TYR A 114 -90.58 -17.15 65.28
C TYR A 114 -91.30 -17.24 66.62
N LYS A 115 -92.09 -16.23 66.90
CA LYS A 115 -92.94 -16.15 68.08
C LYS A 115 -94.38 -15.94 67.64
N VAL A 116 -95.28 -16.78 68.13
CA VAL A 116 -96.72 -16.65 67.91
C VAL A 116 -97.31 -15.94 69.12
N THR A 117 -97.99 -14.81 68.92
CA THR A 117 -98.71 -14.07 69.96
C THR A 117 -100.22 -14.14 69.69
N ARG A 118 -100.98 -14.61 70.67
CA ARG A 118 -102.44 -14.74 70.59
C ARG A 118 -103.14 -13.39 70.78
N VAL A 119 -104.40 -13.31 70.34
CA VAL A 119 -105.30 -12.16 70.66
C VAL A 119 -105.38 -11.90 72.18
N GLY A 120 -105.28 -12.94 73.00
CA GLY A 120 -105.28 -12.84 74.47
C GLY A 120 -103.94 -12.45 75.10
N GLY A 121 -102.88 -12.23 74.32
CA GLY A 121 -101.56 -11.75 74.79
C GLY A 121 -100.56 -12.83 75.21
N ASN A 122 -100.94 -14.11 75.24
CA ASN A 122 -100.00 -15.21 75.47
C ASN A 122 -99.13 -15.45 74.23
N ASP A 123 -97.88 -15.82 74.45
CA ASP A 123 -96.92 -16.03 73.38
C ASP A 123 -96.06 -17.30 73.53
N GLU A 124 -95.57 -17.82 72.41
CA GLU A 124 -94.73 -19.03 72.36
C GLU A 124 -93.72 -18.96 71.21
N SER A 125 -92.52 -19.49 71.43
CA SER A 125 -91.40 -19.47 70.47
C SER A 125 -91.20 -20.83 69.78
N SER A 126 -90.78 -20.79 68.52
CA SER A 126 -90.38 -21.98 67.77
C SER A 126 -89.04 -22.54 68.19
N ARG A 127 -88.77 -23.79 67.77
CA ARG A 127 -87.40 -24.32 67.75
C ARG A 127 -86.50 -23.45 66.87
N ASP A 128 -85.23 -23.43 67.22
CA ASP A 128 -84.20 -22.71 66.48
C ASP A 128 -83.86 -23.40 65.16
N THR A 129 -83.85 -22.62 64.08
CA THR A 129 -83.17 -22.98 62.84
C THR A 129 -81.81 -22.30 62.83
N LEU A 130 -80.71 -23.06 62.96
CA LEU A 130 -79.38 -22.51 62.74
C LEU A 130 -79.05 -22.61 61.25
N ALA A 131 -78.76 -21.46 60.65
CA ALA A 131 -78.45 -21.33 59.24
C ALA A 131 -77.11 -20.62 59.04
N LEU A 132 -76.16 -21.28 58.35
CA LEU A 132 -74.90 -20.67 57.96
C LEU A 132 -75.13 -19.66 56.84
N TYR A 133 -74.61 -18.44 56.97
CA TYR A 133 -74.69 -17.41 55.95
C TYR A 133 -73.33 -16.72 55.76
N HIS A 134 -72.96 -16.50 54.51
CA HIS A 134 -71.75 -15.78 54.15
C HIS A 134 -72.10 -14.37 53.64
N LEU A 135 -71.97 -13.39 54.55
CA LEU A 135 -72.27 -12.00 54.25
C LEU A 135 -71.34 -11.43 53.17
N ARG A 136 -70.03 -11.67 53.30
CA ARG A 136 -69.01 -11.17 52.37
C ARG A 136 -68.63 -12.25 51.36
N LEU A 137 -68.63 -11.96 50.07
CA LEU A 137 -68.09 -12.91 49.09
C LEU A 137 -66.56 -12.82 49.02
N PRO A 138 -65.89 -13.84 48.45
CA PRO A 138 -64.51 -13.68 47.99
C PRO A 138 -64.35 -12.40 47.15
N GLU A 139 -63.34 -11.59 47.46
CA GLU A 139 -63.06 -10.35 46.74
C GLU A 139 -61.54 -10.18 46.53
N SER A 140 -61.13 -9.25 45.64
CA SER A 140 -59.72 -9.06 45.26
C SER A 140 -59.05 -10.33 44.72
N LEU A 141 -59.74 -11.05 43.83
CA LEU A 141 -59.21 -12.26 43.19
C LEU A 141 -58.09 -11.90 42.21
N ASP A 142 -56.90 -12.47 42.40
CA ASP A 142 -55.77 -12.33 41.47
C ASP A 142 -55.09 -13.68 41.22
N LEU A 143 -54.87 -13.97 39.94
CA LEU A 143 -54.16 -15.15 39.44
C LEU A 143 -52.70 -14.75 39.19
N ILE A 144 -51.77 -15.27 39.96
CA ILE A 144 -50.35 -14.98 39.78
C ILE A 144 -49.76 -16.02 38.83
N ILE A 145 -49.34 -15.56 37.66
CA ILE A 145 -48.65 -16.36 36.64
C ILE A 145 -47.14 -16.28 36.95
N PRO A 146 -46.40 -17.41 36.94
CA PRO A 146 -44.96 -17.41 37.10
C PRO A 146 -44.23 -16.54 36.05
N PRO A 147 -43.17 -15.80 36.42
CA PRO A 147 -42.49 -14.90 35.48
C PRO A 147 -41.89 -15.58 34.24
N ASP A 148 -41.45 -16.84 34.35
CA ASP A 148 -40.93 -17.63 33.23
C ASP A 148 -42.04 -17.92 32.20
N VAL A 149 -43.26 -18.18 32.66
CA VAL A 149 -44.44 -18.35 31.79
C VAL A 149 -44.87 -17.02 31.16
N GLU A 150 -44.77 -15.90 31.89
CA GLU A 150 -45.08 -14.58 31.32
C GLU A 150 -44.08 -14.18 30.23
N HIS A 151 -42.81 -14.60 30.32
CA HIS A 151 -41.75 -14.25 29.38
C HIS A 151 -41.69 -15.20 28.17
N GLU A 152 -41.80 -16.52 28.39
CA GLU A 152 -41.51 -17.54 27.37
C GLU A 152 -42.74 -18.37 26.97
N GLY A 153 -43.87 -18.21 27.66
CA GLY A 153 -45.01 -19.11 27.55
C GLY A 153 -44.71 -20.51 28.09
N VAL A 154 -45.63 -21.44 27.87
CA VAL A 154 -45.50 -22.84 28.27
C VAL A 154 -45.16 -23.69 27.06
N GLY A 155 -43.88 -23.99 26.89
CA GLY A 155 -43.38 -25.00 25.95
C GLY A 155 -43.34 -26.41 26.56
N PRO A 156 -42.91 -27.42 25.77
CA PRO A 156 -42.92 -28.82 26.21
C PRO A 156 -42.01 -29.08 27.44
N GLU A 157 -40.87 -28.39 27.55
CA GLU A 157 -39.94 -28.56 28.67
C GLU A 157 -40.49 -28.01 29.99
N LEU A 158 -41.05 -26.79 29.97
CA LEU A 158 -41.70 -26.18 31.15
C LEU A 158 -42.92 -26.99 31.58
N ALA A 159 -43.73 -27.44 30.62
CA ALA A 159 -44.89 -28.31 30.90
C ALA A 159 -44.47 -29.63 31.56
N ALA A 160 -43.34 -30.23 31.15
CA ALA A 160 -42.82 -31.47 31.74
C ALA A 160 -42.27 -31.25 33.16
N ARG A 161 -41.64 -30.11 33.43
CA ARG A 161 -41.14 -29.74 34.77
C ARG A 161 -42.27 -29.41 35.76
N GLY A 162 -43.40 -28.94 35.25
CA GLY A 162 -44.55 -28.51 36.03
C GLY A 162 -44.54 -27.00 36.29
N VAL A 163 -45.69 -26.36 36.11
CA VAL A 163 -45.89 -24.91 36.23
C VAL A 163 -46.84 -24.62 37.40
N THR A 164 -46.41 -23.80 38.36
CA THR A 164 -47.19 -23.53 39.59
C THR A 164 -47.87 -22.17 39.55
N PHE A 165 -49.19 -22.15 39.43
CA PHE A 165 -50.00 -20.94 39.54
C PHE A 165 -50.35 -20.66 41.00
N ALA A 166 -50.34 -19.40 41.40
CA ALA A 166 -50.81 -18.99 42.72
C ALA A 166 -52.11 -18.19 42.61
N PHE A 167 -53.03 -18.43 43.54
CA PHE A 167 -54.36 -17.83 43.57
C PHE A 167 -54.50 -17.04 44.86
N THR A 168 -54.79 -15.75 44.76
CA THR A 168 -54.96 -14.89 45.93
C THR A 168 -56.34 -14.26 45.91
N TYR A 169 -56.95 -14.17 47.09
CA TYR A 169 -58.23 -13.51 47.30
C TYR A 169 -58.44 -13.26 48.79
N THR A 170 -59.30 -12.31 49.12
CA THR A 170 -59.69 -11.99 50.50
C THR A 170 -61.04 -12.63 50.84
N ASN A 171 -61.38 -12.70 52.13
CA ASN A 171 -62.52 -13.46 52.64
C ASN A 171 -62.45 -14.98 52.35
N ARG A 172 -61.23 -15.55 52.32
CA ARG A 172 -61.00 -17.00 52.23
C ARG A 172 -61.61 -17.73 53.42
N ARG A 173 -62.33 -18.82 53.13
CA ARG A 173 -63.00 -19.65 54.13
C ARG A 173 -62.62 -21.11 53.99
N HIS A 174 -62.83 -21.85 55.08
CA HIS A 174 -62.80 -23.30 55.04
C HIS A 174 -63.81 -23.81 54.02
N PHE A 175 -63.41 -24.84 53.28
CA PHE A 175 -64.23 -25.53 52.27
C PHE A 175 -64.58 -24.68 51.04
N ASP A 176 -63.86 -23.59 50.80
CA ASP A 176 -63.86 -22.97 49.47
C ASP A 176 -63.27 -23.96 48.44
N SER A 177 -63.69 -23.87 47.19
CA SER A 177 -63.10 -24.59 46.07
C SER A 177 -62.89 -23.66 44.87
N ILE A 178 -61.87 -23.93 44.07
CA ILE A 178 -61.55 -23.16 42.87
C ILE A 178 -61.79 -24.02 41.64
N VAL A 179 -62.38 -23.41 40.62
CA VAL A 179 -62.36 -23.91 39.24
C VAL A 179 -61.45 -22.97 38.44
N PHE A 180 -60.30 -23.46 38.01
CA PHE A 180 -59.35 -22.75 37.16
C PHE A 180 -59.58 -23.13 35.69
N ALA A 181 -59.91 -22.16 34.85
CA ALA A 181 -60.02 -22.31 33.40
C ALA A 181 -58.70 -21.87 32.74
N LEU A 182 -58.14 -22.72 31.89
CA LEU A 182 -56.90 -22.48 31.16
C LEU A 182 -57.05 -23.00 29.72
N GLY A 183 -57.12 -22.10 28.74
CA GLY A 183 -57.39 -22.47 27.35
C GLY A 183 -58.67 -23.30 27.22
N ASP A 184 -58.56 -24.47 26.58
CA ASP A 184 -59.68 -25.39 26.36
C ASP A 184 -59.92 -26.36 27.53
N THR A 185 -59.26 -26.17 28.68
CA THR A 185 -59.38 -27.07 29.83
C THR A 185 -59.77 -26.36 31.12
N THR A 186 -60.33 -27.12 32.07
CA THR A 186 -60.66 -26.65 33.41
C THR A 186 -60.16 -27.63 34.47
N VAL A 187 -59.69 -27.10 35.59
CA VAL A 187 -59.18 -27.88 36.73
C VAL A 187 -59.88 -27.41 38.00
N ARG A 188 -60.49 -28.34 38.74
CA ARG A 188 -61.15 -28.06 40.02
C ARG A 188 -60.30 -28.59 41.17
N PHE A 189 -60.12 -27.79 42.22
CA PHE A 189 -59.45 -28.21 43.44
C PHE A 189 -60.02 -27.51 44.68
N ASP A 190 -59.90 -28.15 45.84
CA ASP A 190 -60.31 -27.57 47.12
C ASP A 190 -59.24 -26.58 47.62
N VAL A 191 -59.68 -25.47 48.17
CA VAL A 191 -58.78 -24.46 48.74
C VAL A 191 -58.25 -25.01 50.07
N PRO A 192 -56.91 -25.03 50.28
CA PRO A 192 -56.35 -25.50 51.54
C PRO A 192 -56.80 -24.62 52.72
N ASP A 193 -56.55 -25.03 53.96
CA ASP A 193 -56.82 -24.17 55.11
C ASP A 193 -55.72 -23.10 55.26
N ALA A 194 -56.10 -21.89 55.71
CA ALA A 194 -55.11 -20.85 56.02
C ALA A 194 -54.20 -21.30 57.19
N PRO A 195 -52.89 -20.97 57.19
CA PRO A 195 -52.21 -19.99 56.34
C PRO A 195 -51.57 -20.55 55.05
N ALA A 196 -51.83 -21.81 54.68
CA ALA A 196 -51.19 -22.41 53.50
C ALA A 196 -51.51 -21.62 52.22
N PRO A 197 -50.56 -21.39 51.29
CA PRO A 197 -50.83 -20.71 50.04
C PRO A 197 -51.76 -21.54 49.15
N VAL A 198 -52.56 -20.86 48.32
CA VAL A 198 -53.44 -21.53 47.35
C VAL A 198 -52.68 -21.62 46.04
N ASN A 199 -52.01 -22.75 45.81
CA ASN A 199 -51.20 -23.00 44.63
C ASN A 199 -51.69 -24.24 43.89
N LEU A 200 -51.57 -24.24 42.55
CA LEU A 200 -51.84 -25.39 41.70
C LEU A 200 -50.69 -25.59 40.71
N THR A 201 -50.07 -26.77 40.75
CA THR A 201 -49.05 -27.16 39.77
C THR A 201 -49.67 -27.98 38.65
N LEU A 202 -49.54 -27.51 37.41
CA LEU A 202 -50.02 -28.18 36.19
C LEU A 202 -48.85 -28.77 35.41
N PHE A 203 -49.10 -29.89 34.73
CA PHE A 203 -48.08 -30.64 33.97
C PHE A 203 -48.53 -30.87 32.52
N THR A 204 -47.67 -31.50 31.72
CA THR A 204 -47.83 -31.74 30.27
C THR A 204 -49.24 -32.12 29.84
N ASP A 205 -49.89 -33.10 30.48
CA ASP A 205 -51.25 -33.52 30.10
C ASP A 205 -52.28 -32.39 30.18
N THR A 206 -52.18 -31.52 31.19
CA THR A 206 -53.11 -30.40 31.33
C THR A 206 -52.89 -29.36 30.25
N PHE A 207 -51.63 -29.04 29.94
CA PHE A 207 -51.31 -28.10 28.87
C PHE A 207 -51.63 -28.65 27.47
N GLN A 208 -51.51 -29.96 27.26
CA GLN A 208 -51.98 -30.62 26.04
C GLN A 208 -53.50 -30.49 25.89
N ARG A 209 -54.27 -30.71 26.97
CA ARG A 209 -55.72 -30.52 26.98
C ARG A 209 -56.14 -29.05 26.86
N ALA A 210 -55.33 -28.12 27.36
CA ALA A 210 -55.57 -26.68 27.23
C ALA A 210 -55.41 -26.19 25.77
N GLY A 211 -54.66 -26.93 24.96
CA GLY A 211 -54.44 -26.65 23.54
C GLY A 211 -53.37 -25.59 23.28
N ASP A 212 -52.66 -25.73 22.15
CA ASP A 212 -51.68 -24.75 21.70
C ASP A 212 -52.39 -23.45 21.28
N ASN A 213 -52.17 -22.39 22.03
CA ASN A 213 -52.78 -21.09 21.79
C ASN A 213 -51.88 -19.97 22.35
N PRO A 214 -51.44 -19.01 21.52
CA PRO A 214 -50.59 -17.91 21.97
C PRO A 214 -51.26 -16.95 22.96
N ASN A 215 -52.58 -17.02 23.11
CA ASN A 215 -53.36 -16.15 23.99
C ASN A 215 -54.43 -16.95 24.78
N ALA A 216 -54.07 -18.13 25.29
CA ALA A 216 -54.97 -18.96 26.09
C ALA A 216 -55.51 -18.15 27.28
N VAL A 217 -56.84 -18.13 27.46
CA VAL A 217 -57.48 -17.47 28.60
C VAL A 217 -57.10 -18.23 29.86
N ALA A 218 -56.71 -17.49 30.91
CA ALA A 218 -56.47 -18.02 32.24
C ALA A 218 -57.28 -17.21 33.26
N GLU A 219 -58.28 -17.84 33.87
CA GLU A 219 -59.16 -17.22 34.87
C GLU A 219 -59.65 -18.26 35.87
N PHE A 220 -60.08 -17.84 37.06
CA PHE A 220 -60.58 -18.78 38.07
C PHE A 220 -61.83 -18.28 38.76
N ARG A 221 -62.67 -19.24 39.16
CA ARG A 221 -63.89 -19.02 39.93
C ARG A 221 -63.73 -19.64 41.31
N VAL A 222 -63.92 -18.84 42.36
CA VAL A 222 -63.98 -19.31 43.75
C VAL A 222 -65.43 -19.62 44.10
N PHE A 223 -65.68 -20.80 44.65
CA PHE A 223 -66.97 -21.22 45.19
C PHE A 223 -66.84 -21.42 46.70
N ASP A 224 -67.73 -20.81 47.48
CA ASP A 224 -67.88 -21.19 48.88
C ASP A 224 -68.73 -22.46 49.04
N GLN A 225 -68.77 -23.01 50.25
CA GLN A 225 -69.56 -24.22 50.55
C GLN A 225 -71.08 -24.04 50.39
N LEU A 226 -71.58 -22.80 50.29
CA LEU A 226 -72.98 -22.48 50.07
C LEU A 226 -73.30 -22.34 48.57
N GLY A 227 -72.30 -22.54 47.69
CA GLY A 227 -72.45 -22.41 46.25
C GLY A 227 -72.38 -20.97 45.74
N ASN A 228 -72.06 -19.99 46.59
CA ASN A 228 -71.83 -18.63 46.12
C ASN A 228 -70.51 -18.58 45.36
N ALA A 229 -70.49 -17.92 44.21
CA ALA A 229 -69.34 -17.92 43.32
C ALA A 229 -68.93 -16.51 42.86
N VAL A 230 -67.62 -16.27 42.78
CA VAL A 230 -67.03 -15.04 42.25
C VAL A 230 -65.93 -15.38 41.25
N MET A 231 -65.89 -14.66 40.13
CA MET A 231 -64.90 -14.84 39.07
C MET A 231 -63.75 -13.85 39.21
N SER A 232 -62.52 -14.30 38.91
CA SER A 232 -61.37 -13.41 38.74
C SER A 232 -61.47 -12.60 37.45
N GLY A 233 -60.56 -11.63 37.27
CA GLY A 233 -60.29 -11.11 35.93
C GLY A 233 -59.59 -12.16 35.05
N GLU A 234 -59.64 -11.95 33.73
CA GLU A 234 -58.91 -12.76 32.75
C GLU A 234 -57.42 -12.39 32.70
N LYS A 235 -56.55 -13.40 32.56
CA LYS A 235 -55.16 -13.26 32.13
C LYS A 235 -54.90 -14.11 30.87
N ARG A 236 -53.72 -13.95 30.26
CA ARG A 236 -53.33 -14.64 29.03
C ARG A 236 -52.04 -15.41 29.24
N VAL A 237 -51.97 -16.63 28.69
CA VAL A 237 -50.80 -17.51 28.71
C VAL A 237 -50.55 -18.01 27.29
N ASP A 238 -49.33 -17.90 26.78
CA ASP A 238 -48.93 -18.58 25.53
C ASP A 238 -48.69 -20.06 25.85
N ILE A 239 -49.44 -20.96 25.21
CA ILE A 239 -49.26 -22.41 25.32
C ILE A 239 -48.84 -22.93 23.95
N HIS A 240 -47.70 -23.63 23.86
CA HIS A 240 -47.07 -23.95 22.57
C HIS A 240 -46.31 -25.28 22.55
N LEU A 241 -46.92 -26.34 23.10
CA LEU A 241 -46.28 -27.65 23.26
C LEU A 241 -45.94 -28.31 21.91
N GLY A 242 -46.73 -28.05 20.87
CA GLY A 242 -46.56 -28.56 19.51
C GLY A 242 -45.95 -27.55 18.52
N ARG A 243 -45.62 -26.33 18.96
CA ARG A 243 -44.97 -25.32 18.10
C ARG A 243 -43.55 -25.77 17.77
N LEU A 244 -43.24 -25.81 16.48
CA LEU A 244 -41.92 -26.20 16.01
C LEU A 244 -40.90 -25.10 16.34
N SER A 245 -39.94 -25.41 17.21
CA SER A 245 -38.80 -24.53 17.52
C SER A 245 -37.56 -25.02 16.76
N LEU A 246 -37.03 -24.16 15.88
CA LEU A 246 -35.97 -24.51 14.94
C LEU A 246 -34.70 -23.71 15.25
N LEU A 247 -33.66 -24.41 15.71
CA LEU A 247 -32.35 -23.82 15.98
C LEU A 247 -31.65 -23.39 14.68
N ALA A 248 -30.68 -22.49 14.77
CA ALA A 248 -29.92 -22.09 13.59
C ALA A 248 -29.13 -23.27 12.99
N PRO A 249 -28.98 -23.33 11.66
CA PRO A 249 -28.12 -24.32 11.03
C PRO A 249 -26.64 -24.06 11.36
N THR A 250 -25.79 -25.02 11.01
CA THR A 250 -24.33 -24.82 10.97
C THR A 250 -23.80 -25.08 9.56
N VAL A 251 -22.60 -24.62 9.23
CA VAL A 251 -21.94 -24.94 7.96
C VAL A 251 -20.71 -25.78 8.23
N ARG A 252 -20.58 -26.93 7.55
CA ARG A 252 -19.43 -27.82 7.72
C ARG A 252 -18.13 -27.06 7.46
N GLY A 253 -17.22 -27.09 8.42
CA GLY A 253 -15.91 -26.42 8.32
C GLY A 253 -15.91 -24.95 8.75
N MET A 254 -17.02 -24.42 9.28
CA MET A 254 -17.02 -23.11 9.92
C MET A 254 -16.24 -23.14 11.25
N ASN A 255 -15.62 -22.02 11.63
CA ASN A 255 -14.97 -21.82 12.92
C ASN A 255 -15.64 -20.63 13.63
N GLY A 256 -16.44 -20.93 14.66
CA GLY A 256 -17.39 -19.94 15.20
C GLY A 256 -18.33 -19.47 14.08
N ASN A 257 -18.27 -18.18 13.75
CA ASN A 257 -19.06 -17.59 12.67
C ASN A 257 -18.25 -17.43 11.36
N GLN A 258 -17.00 -17.86 11.29
CA GLN A 258 -16.15 -17.65 10.12
C GLN A 258 -16.15 -18.85 9.17
N PHE A 259 -16.18 -18.59 7.86
CA PHE A 259 -16.10 -19.61 6.82
C PHE A 259 -15.03 -19.28 5.77
N SER A 260 -14.14 -20.23 5.50
CA SER A 260 -13.08 -20.05 4.50
C SER A 260 -13.62 -20.27 3.08
N PRO A 261 -13.42 -19.32 2.14
CA PRO A 261 -13.83 -19.47 0.75
C PRO A 261 -13.02 -20.52 -0.04
N THR A 262 -11.92 -21.03 0.55
CA THR A 262 -11.10 -22.08 -0.07
C THR A 262 -11.67 -23.49 0.11
N THR A 263 -12.64 -23.67 1.00
CA THR A 263 -13.27 -24.97 1.32
C THR A 263 -13.85 -25.64 0.07
N PRO A 264 -13.56 -26.94 -0.20
CA PRO A 264 -13.94 -27.65 -1.44
C PRO A 264 -15.45 -27.63 -1.74
N GLU A 265 -16.28 -27.56 -0.71
CA GLU A 265 -17.74 -27.66 -0.81
C GLU A 265 -18.41 -26.82 0.29
N ILE A 266 -19.66 -26.42 0.06
CA ILE A 266 -20.53 -25.85 1.11
C ILE A 266 -21.57 -26.90 1.46
N ARG A 267 -21.65 -27.26 2.74
CA ARG A 267 -22.64 -28.18 3.30
C ARG A 267 -23.27 -27.53 4.53
N VAL A 268 -24.54 -27.15 4.40
CA VAL A 268 -25.35 -26.64 5.50
C VAL A 268 -25.93 -27.82 6.26
N LEU A 269 -25.69 -27.87 7.57
CA LEU A 269 -26.07 -28.93 8.48
C LEU A 269 -27.27 -28.46 9.30
N VAL A 270 -28.41 -29.12 9.09
CA VAL A 270 -29.65 -28.84 9.81
C VAL A 270 -29.70 -29.68 11.10
N PRO A 271 -29.99 -29.09 12.27
CA PRO A 271 -30.13 -29.84 13.52
C PRO A 271 -31.32 -30.80 13.47
N GLN A 272 -31.15 -32.04 13.97
CA GLN A 272 -32.22 -33.06 13.97
C GLN A 272 -33.46 -32.62 14.79
N GLY A 273 -33.27 -32.00 15.95
CA GLY A 273 -34.36 -31.43 16.78
C GLY A 273 -35.59 -32.35 16.93
N SER A 274 -36.77 -31.76 16.85
CA SER A 274 -38.08 -32.42 16.82
C SER A 274 -38.62 -32.63 15.39
N LEU A 275 -37.71 -32.74 14.41
CA LEU A 275 -38.05 -32.95 13.00
C LEU A 275 -38.57 -34.37 12.76
N LEU A 276 -39.62 -34.49 11.96
CA LEU A 276 -40.20 -35.77 11.54
C LEU A 276 -39.63 -36.17 10.17
N PRO A 277 -39.48 -37.47 9.88
CA PRO A 277 -39.00 -37.94 8.57
C PRO A 277 -39.86 -37.51 7.37
N THR A 278 -41.12 -37.15 7.63
CA THR A 278 -42.12 -36.68 6.66
C THR A 278 -42.12 -35.17 6.44
N ASP A 279 -41.39 -34.40 7.27
CA ASP A 279 -41.25 -32.97 7.09
C ASP A 279 -40.53 -32.65 5.77
N THR A 280 -40.93 -31.54 5.12
CA THR A 280 -40.21 -31.01 3.96
C THR A 280 -39.24 -29.91 4.39
N LEU A 281 -37.98 -30.06 4.01
CA LEU A 281 -36.85 -29.21 4.36
C LEU A 281 -36.27 -28.52 3.12
N TRP A 282 -35.95 -27.24 3.23
CA TRP A 282 -35.06 -26.53 2.33
C TRP A 282 -34.23 -25.47 3.07
N VAL A 283 -33.07 -25.12 2.52
CA VAL A 283 -32.15 -24.11 3.05
C VAL A 283 -32.22 -22.84 2.20
N ASN A 284 -32.19 -21.70 2.87
CA ASN A 284 -32.03 -20.40 2.27
C ASN A 284 -30.62 -19.86 2.59
N TRP A 285 -29.76 -19.79 1.58
CA TRP A 285 -28.50 -19.06 1.66
C TRP A 285 -28.72 -17.66 1.09
N GLN A 286 -28.70 -16.64 1.92
CA GLN A 286 -28.86 -15.26 1.50
C GLN A 286 -27.51 -14.56 1.45
N GLY A 287 -27.09 -14.16 0.25
CA GLY A 287 -25.84 -13.42 0.02
C GLY A 287 -25.85 -12.05 0.69
N ALA A 288 -24.65 -11.47 0.85
CA ALA A 288 -24.46 -10.16 1.46
C ALA A 288 -24.98 -8.99 0.61
N THR A 289 -25.12 -9.21 -0.69
CA THR A 289 -25.57 -8.22 -1.67
C THR A 289 -26.91 -8.64 -2.28
N ALA A 290 -27.61 -7.70 -2.92
CA ALA A 290 -28.86 -7.96 -3.63
C ALA A 290 -28.66 -8.70 -4.97
N VAL A 291 -27.43 -9.11 -5.31
CA VAL A 291 -27.13 -9.85 -6.54
C VAL A 291 -27.69 -11.27 -6.41
N PRO A 292 -28.63 -11.69 -7.28
CA PRO A 292 -29.32 -12.98 -7.14
C PRO A 292 -28.37 -14.18 -7.06
N GLU A 293 -27.28 -14.17 -7.81
CA GLU A 293 -26.28 -15.24 -7.87
C GLU A 293 -25.47 -15.40 -6.58
N GLY A 294 -25.48 -14.40 -5.70
CA GLY A 294 -24.92 -14.49 -4.35
C GLY A 294 -25.82 -15.22 -3.35
N SER A 295 -27.07 -15.50 -3.73
CA SER A 295 -28.05 -16.21 -2.91
C SER A 295 -28.44 -17.55 -3.55
N TYR A 296 -28.86 -18.50 -2.72
CA TYR A 296 -29.27 -19.82 -3.17
C TYR A 296 -30.34 -20.42 -2.23
N PRO A 297 -31.60 -20.48 -2.68
CA PRO A 297 -32.60 -21.35 -2.07
C PRO A 297 -32.42 -22.77 -2.62
N SER A 298 -32.20 -23.75 -1.74
CA SER A 298 -32.10 -25.14 -2.16
C SER A 298 -33.48 -25.70 -2.56
N PRO A 299 -33.54 -26.69 -3.47
CA PRO A 299 -34.77 -27.42 -3.72
C PRO A 299 -35.32 -28.07 -2.43
N PRO A 300 -36.65 -28.06 -2.20
CA PRO A 300 -37.27 -28.79 -1.09
C PRO A 300 -37.06 -30.29 -1.18
N ARG A 301 -36.80 -30.93 -0.04
CA ARG A 301 -36.68 -32.39 0.09
C ARG A 301 -37.17 -32.88 1.44
N LEU A 302 -37.55 -34.15 1.54
CA LEU A 302 -37.95 -34.73 2.82
C LEU A 302 -36.76 -34.79 3.81
N VAL A 303 -37.02 -34.61 5.09
CA VAL A 303 -36.03 -34.80 6.17
C VAL A 303 -35.45 -36.23 6.16
N SER A 304 -36.25 -37.23 5.76
CA SER A 304 -35.77 -38.61 5.56
C SER A 304 -34.68 -38.77 4.48
N ALA A 305 -34.53 -37.81 3.57
CA ALA A 305 -33.44 -37.79 2.58
C ALA A 305 -32.11 -37.26 3.16
N GLY A 306 -32.11 -36.84 4.43
CA GLY A 306 -30.94 -36.35 5.17
C GLY A 306 -31.00 -34.86 5.50
N LEU A 307 -30.14 -34.45 6.42
CA LEU A 307 -30.09 -33.09 6.98
C LEU A 307 -28.93 -32.22 6.47
N GLU A 308 -28.12 -32.75 5.55
CA GLU A 308 -27.00 -32.00 4.96
C GLU A 308 -27.36 -31.49 3.56
N ILE A 309 -27.45 -30.18 3.39
CA ILE A 309 -27.83 -29.54 2.14
C ILE A 309 -26.59 -28.96 1.46
N ALA A 310 -26.38 -29.32 0.19
CA ALA A 310 -25.32 -28.76 -0.62
C ALA A 310 -25.71 -27.37 -1.13
N VAL A 311 -24.79 -26.42 -1.00
CA VAL A 311 -24.93 -25.07 -1.58
C VAL A 311 -23.83 -24.89 -2.64
N PRO A 312 -24.15 -24.33 -3.83
CA PRO A 312 -23.16 -24.06 -4.86
C PRO A 312 -22.06 -23.13 -4.35
N ARG A 313 -20.80 -23.40 -4.72
CA ARG A 313 -19.69 -22.54 -4.30
C ARG A 313 -19.70 -21.15 -4.91
N SER A 314 -20.34 -20.99 -6.07
CA SER A 314 -20.39 -19.74 -6.82
C SER A 314 -20.94 -18.59 -5.97
N VAL A 315 -21.83 -18.87 -5.00
CA VAL A 315 -22.40 -17.87 -4.09
C VAL A 315 -21.33 -17.13 -3.28
N LEU A 316 -20.18 -17.76 -3.00
CA LEU A 316 -19.12 -17.18 -2.18
C LEU A 316 -18.46 -15.98 -2.84
N ALA A 317 -18.35 -15.97 -4.17
CA ALA A 317 -17.70 -14.91 -4.92
C ALA A 317 -18.37 -13.53 -4.72
N TYR A 318 -19.67 -13.54 -4.41
CA TYR A 318 -20.50 -12.35 -4.22
C TYR A 318 -20.51 -11.82 -2.77
N SER A 319 -19.84 -12.50 -1.84
CA SER A 319 -19.86 -12.15 -0.41
C SER A 319 -18.48 -12.25 0.26
N LEU A 320 -17.38 -12.28 -0.51
CA LEU A 320 -16.03 -12.35 0.04
C LEU A 320 -15.74 -11.17 0.99
N GLY A 321 -15.30 -11.46 2.21
CA GLY A 321 -15.05 -10.45 3.24
C GLY A 321 -16.32 -9.86 3.86
N GLN A 322 -17.49 -10.44 3.58
CA GLN A 322 -18.79 -9.96 4.03
C GLN A 322 -19.57 -11.06 4.78
N ARG A 323 -20.66 -10.65 5.44
CA ARG A 323 -21.54 -11.51 6.23
C ARG A 323 -22.75 -11.94 5.42
N VAL A 324 -23.04 -13.24 5.42
CA VAL A 324 -24.24 -13.84 4.81
C VAL A 324 -25.19 -14.34 5.90
N ALA A 325 -26.46 -14.53 5.53
CA ALA A 325 -27.48 -15.12 6.40
C ALA A 325 -27.86 -16.51 5.87
N VAL A 326 -27.86 -17.51 6.75
CA VAL A 326 -28.22 -18.88 6.42
C VAL A 326 -29.35 -19.33 7.35
N SER A 327 -30.50 -19.67 6.78
CA SER A 327 -31.63 -20.26 7.50
C SER A 327 -32.12 -21.50 6.77
N TYR A 328 -32.98 -22.27 7.42
CA TYR A 328 -33.73 -23.34 6.78
C TYR A 328 -35.19 -23.26 7.17
N PHE A 329 -36.03 -23.86 6.33
CA PHE A 329 -37.46 -23.89 6.51
C PHE A 329 -37.90 -25.33 6.63
N ILE A 330 -38.81 -25.57 7.58
CA ILE A 330 -39.51 -26.83 7.72
C ILE A 330 -40.97 -26.58 7.43
N ASP A 331 -41.47 -27.25 6.41
CA ASP A 331 -42.89 -27.33 6.13
C ASP A 331 -43.44 -28.62 6.72
N ARG A 332 -44.34 -28.47 7.70
CA ARG A 332 -45.12 -29.53 8.31
C ARG A 332 -46.60 -29.18 8.15
N ASP A 333 -47.32 -29.99 7.38
CA ASP A 333 -48.75 -29.81 7.09
C ASP A 333 -49.09 -28.44 6.46
N ASP A 334 -48.35 -28.05 5.41
CA ASP A 334 -48.49 -26.80 4.64
C ASP A 334 -48.27 -25.52 5.48
N LYS A 335 -47.47 -25.62 6.54
CA LYS A 335 -47.11 -24.53 7.45
C LYS A 335 -45.60 -24.39 7.53
N PRO A 336 -44.99 -23.55 6.68
CA PRO A 336 -43.55 -23.32 6.73
C PRO A 336 -43.18 -22.53 7.99
N VAL A 337 -42.22 -23.07 8.73
CA VAL A 337 -41.58 -22.42 9.87
C VAL A 337 -40.11 -22.20 9.54
N GLU A 338 -39.63 -20.97 9.68
CA GLU A 338 -38.21 -20.64 9.51
C GLU A 338 -37.42 -20.94 10.78
N SER A 339 -36.17 -21.38 10.60
CA SER A 339 -35.20 -21.49 11.68
C SER A 339 -34.73 -20.15 12.20
N ALA A 340 -34.11 -20.13 13.38
CA ALA A 340 -33.19 -19.06 13.72
C ALA A 340 -32.12 -18.91 12.62
N VAL A 341 -31.66 -17.67 12.37
CA VAL A 341 -30.71 -17.35 11.30
C VAL A 341 -29.28 -17.54 11.81
N LEU A 342 -28.45 -18.28 11.06
CA LEU A 342 -27.01 -18.27 11.21
C LEU A 342 -26.43 -17.07 10.45
N LEU A 343 -25.75 -16.18 11.17
CA LEU A 343 -24.95 -15.10 10.58
C LEU A 343 -23.52 -15.60 10.37
N LEU A 344 -23.10 -15.75 9.11
CA LEU A 344 -21.82 -16.35 8.74
C LEU A 344 -20.92 -15.34 8.02
N ASP A 345 -19.71 -15.14 8.53
CA ASP A 345 -18.67 -14.27 7.97
C ASP A 345 -17.85 -15.04 6.93
N ILE A 346 -18.00 -14.70 5.65
CA ILE A 346 -17.20 -15.27 4.57
C ILE A 346 -15.87 -14.53 4.54
N LEU A 347 -14.78 -15.25 4.79
CA LEU A 347 -13.44 -14.65 4.82
C LEU A 347 -13.01 -14.16 3.43
N PRO A 348 -12.12 -13.16 3.35
CA PRO A 348 -11.48 -12.82 2.08
C PRO A 348 -10.61 -13.99 1.59
N LEU A 349 -10.35 -14.05 0.28
CA LEU A 349 -9.42 -15.03 -0.28
C LEU A 349 -7.99 -14.72 0.20
N PRO A 350 -7.26 -15.69 0.79
CA PRO A 350 -5.86 -15.48 1.14
C PRO A 350 -5.01 -15.42 -0.14
N ALA A 351 -3.92 -14.64 -0.10
CA ALA A 351 -3.00 -14.50 -1.22
C ALA A 351 -2.45 -15.85 -1.73
N THR A 352 -2.29 -16.84 -0.84
CA THR A 352 -1.84 -18.20 -1.19
C THR A 352 -2.84 -18.99 -2.03
N ALA A 353 -4.10 -18.56 -2.09
CA ALA A 353 -5.15 -19.16 -2.92
C ALA A 353 -5.28 -18.51 -4.31
N LEU A 354 -4.47 -17.48 -4.57
CA LEU A 354 -4.45 -16.68 -5.80
C LEU A 354 -3.17 -16.96 -6.59
N ASN A 355 -3.28 -17.76 -7.64
CA ASN A 355 -2.14 -18.11 -8.49
C ASN A 355 -1.94 -17.05 -9.59
N SER A 356 -0.92 -16.21 -9.45
CA SER A 356 -0.63 -15.17 -10.43
C SER A 356 -0.18 -15.75 -11.78
N PRO A 357 -0.54 -15.10 -12.91
CA PRO A 357 -0.07 -15.49 -14.23
C PRO A 357 1.46 -15.56 -14.31
N LYS A 358 1.98 -16.40 -15.22
CA LYS A 358 3.42 -16.57 -15.43
C LYS A 358 3.82 -16.39 -16.90
N ILE A 359 4.97 -15.79 -17.14
CA ILE A 359 5.68 -15.86 -18.42
C ILE A 359 6.34 -17.25 -18.51
N VAL A 360 6.06 -17.99 -19.58
CA VAL A 360 6.48 -19.38 -19.76
C VAL A 360 7.99 -19.49 -20.01
N GLU A 361 8.54 -18.54 -20.75
CA GLU A 361 9.93 -18.52 -21.21
C GLU A 361 10.90 -17.97 -20.16
N ALA A 362 10.40 -17.52 -19.01
CA ALA A 362 11.23 -17.11 -17.88
C ALA A 362 11.79 -18.33 -17.14
N ASP A 363 13.01 -18.20 -16.61
CA ASP A 363 13.66 -19.25 -15.85
C ASP A 363 13.06 -19.42 -14.43
N ALA A 364 13.52 -20.44 -13.70
CA ALA A 364 13.04 -20.76 -12.35
C ALA A 364 13.29 -19.64 -11.32
N ASN A 365 14.24 -18.73 -11.61
CA ASN A 365 14.58 -17.58 -10.79
C ASN A 365 13.86 -16.29 -11.26
N ASN A 366 12.87 -16.43 -12.15
CA ASN A 366 12.13 -15.32 -12.79
C ASN A 366 13.03 -14.35 -13.57
N PHE A 367 14.11 -14.82 -14.19
CA PHE A 367 14.74 -14.04 -15.25
C PHE A 367 14.07 -14.32 -16.60
N LEU A 368 13.81 -13.25 -17.35
CA LEU A 368 13.33 -13.33 -18.72
C LEU A 368 14.45 -12.90 -19.67
N ASP A 369 15.00 -13.86 -20.41
CA ASP A 369 16.10 -13.63 -21.35
C ASP A 369 15.59 -13.27 -22.75
N ILE A 370 15.65 -11.98 -23.06
CA ILE A 370 15.19 -11.41 -24.33
C ILE A 370 16.16 -11.76 -25.46
N THR A 371 17.45 -11.86 -25.15
CA THR A 371 18.47 -12.25 -26.14
C THR A 371 18.26 -13.69 -26.58
N ALA A 372 17.96 -14.59 -25.65
CA ALA A 372 17.66 -16.00 -25.95
C ALA A 372 16.31 -16.18 -26.70
N LEU A 373 15.33 -15.29 -26.50
CA LEU A 373 14.08 -15.29 -27.25
C LEU A 373 14.27 -14.95 -28.74
N GLY A 374 15.30 -14.17 -29.08
CA GLY A 374 15.54 -13.69 -30.44
C GLY A 374 14.33 -12.91 -30.96
N THR A 375 13.76 -13.34 -32.09
CA THR A 375 12.57 -12.71 -32.71
C THR A 375 11.24 -13.31 -32.26
N LYS A 376 11.25 -14.28 -31.34
CA LYS A 376 10.03 -14.96 -30.88
C LYS A 376 9.30 -14.12 -29.83
N ASN A 377 7.97 -14.18 -29.86
CA ASN A 377 7.12 -13.67 -28.78
C ASN A 377 7.24 -14.56 -27.54
N ALA A 378 7.04 -13.97 -26.36
CA ALA A 378 6.84 -14.73 -25.13
C ALA A 378 5.35 -15.01 -24.91
N THR A 379 5.05 -15.90 -23.97
CA THR A 379 3.69 -16.34 -23.65
C THR A 379 3.41 -16.18 -22.16
N ILE A 380 2.35 -15.45 -21.82
CA ILE A 380 1.81 -15.39 -20.46
C ILE A 380 0.75 -16.47 -20.33
N HIS A 381 0.86 -17.34 -19.33
CA HIS A 381 -0.19 -18.26 -18.91
C HIS A 381 -0.91 -17.69 -17.69
N ALA A 382 -2.15 -17.23 -17.88
CA ALA A 382 -3.05 -16.98 -16.75
C ALA A 382 -3.56 -18.32 -16.23
N LEU A 383 -3.39 -18.59 -14.93
CA LEU A 383 -3.58 -19.93 -14.35
C LEU A 383 -4.99 -20.12 -13.77
N LEU A 384 -5.31 -21.32 -13.26
CA LEU A 384 -6.51 -21.52 -12.45
C LEU A 384 -6.40 -20.82 -11.09
N HIS A 385 -7.53 -20.33 -10.58
CA HIS A 385 -7.64 -19.68 -9.28
C HIS A 385 -8.85 -20.19 -8.50
N THR A 386 -8.85 -19.94 -7.19
CA THR A 386 -9.96 -20.32 -6.31
C THR A 386 -11.22 -19.52 -6.69
N LEU A 387 -12.37 -20.19 -6.79
CA LEU A 387 -13.64 -19.64 -7.31
C LEU A 387 -13.57 -19.20 -8.78
N ILE A 388 -12.70 -19.81 -9.60
CA ILE A 388 -12.71 -19.58 -11.04
C ILE A 388 -14.02 -20.05 -11.66
N GLU A 389 -14.66 -19.17 -12.43
CA GLU A 389 -15.89 -19.46 -13.14
C GLU A 389 -15.89 -18.76 -14.51
N ALA A 390 -16.57 -19.35 -15.49
CA ALA A 390 -16.74 -18.72 -16.79
C ALA A 390 -17.37 -17.33 -16.63
N GLU A 391 -17.01 -16.45 -17.55
CA GLU A 391 -17.49 -15.06 -17.68
C GLU A 391 -16.92 -14.06 -16.68
N GLN A 392 -16.07 -14.47 -15.72
CA GLN A 392 -15.36 -13.56 -14.83
C GLN A 392 -14.40 -12.64 -15.61
N PRO A 393 -14.64 -11.31 -15.65
CA PRO A 393 -13.77 -10.36 -16.35
C PRO A 393 -12.38 -10.25 -15.73
N CYS A 394 -11.38 -10.03 -16.58
CA CYS A 394 -9.96 -10.07 -16.19
C CYS A 394 -9.22 -8.80 -16.60
N TRP A 395 -8.29 -8.34 -15.76
CA TRP A 395 -7.34 -7.26 -16.05
C TRP A 395 -5.94 -7.80 -15.94
N LEU A 396 -5.08 -7.44 -16.90
CA LEU A 396 -3.68 -7.84 -16.94
C LEU A 396 -2.88 -6.66 -17.47
N ARG A 397 -2.00 -6.13 -16.61
CA ARG A 397 -1.08 -5.05 -16.93
C ARG A 397 0.34 -5.49 -16.59
N LEU A 398 1.28 -4.98 -17.36
CA LEU A 398 2.71 -5.10 -17.12
C LEU A 398 3.26 -3.73 -16.78
N GLU A 399 4.05 -3.65 -15.72
CA GLU A 399 4.84 -2.48 -15.37
C GLU A 399 6.31 -2.79 -15.63
N GLY A 400 6.91 -2.09 -16.59
CA GLY A 400 8.26 -2.32 -17.07
C GLY A 400 9.08 -1.04 -17.09
N LYS A 401 10.39 -1.15 -17.31
CA LYS A 401 11.27 0.01 -17.50
C LYS A 401 12.21 -0.18 -18.69
N LYS A 402 12.41 0.89 -19.45
CA LYS A 402 13.46 0.99 -20.47
C LYS A 402 14.84 1.07 -19.81
N ALA A 403 15.90 0.99 -20.62
CA ALA A 403 17.29 1.12 -20.16
C ALA A 403 17.60 2.48 -19.50
N ASP A 404 16.93 3.56 -19.91
CA ASP A 404 17.06 4.90 -19.31
C ASP A 404 16.28 5.06 -17.99
N GLY A 405 15.57 4.02 -17.55
CA GLY A 405 14.75 4.01 -16.34
C GLY A 405 13.32 4.54 -16.51
N THR A 406 12.95 5.04 -17.69
CA THR A 406 11.57 5.48 -17.97
C THR A 406 10.59 4.31 -17.95
N ALA A 407 9.35 4.58 -17.54
CA ALA A 407 8.31 3.57 -17.47
C ALA A 407 7.92 3.07 -18.87
N HIS A 408 7.74 1.77 -19.02
CA HIS A 408 7.32 1.11 -20.26
C HIS A 408 6.19 0.12 -19.96
N ASP A 409 5.06 0.66 -19.52
CA ASP A 409 3.93 -0.13 -19.08
C ASP A 409 3.09 -0.59 -20.28
N LEU A 410 2.49 -1.79 -20.17
CA LEU A 410 1.64 -2.37 -21.19
C LEU A 410 0.36 -2.93 -20.58
N THR A 411 -0.79 -2.47 -21.06
CA THR A 411 -2.08 -3.08 -20.72
C THR A 411 -2.43 -4.13 -21.76
N LEU A 412 -2.58 -5.39 -21.34
CA LEU A 412 -3.02 -6.49 -22.20
C LEU A 412 -4.52 -6.71 -22.08
N TRP A 413 -5.05 -6.70 -20.85
CA TRP A 413 -6.49 -6.85 -20.58
C TRP A 413 -6.98 -5.72 -19.68
N ALA A 414 -8.16 -5.20 -19.99
CA ALA A 414 -8.80 -4.09 -19.27
C ALA A 414 -10.28 -4.42 -18.98
N GLY A 415 -10.54 -5.62 -18.45
CA GLY A 415 -11.88 -6.16 -18.30
C GLY A 415 -12.38 -6.77 -19.61
N LEU A 416 -13.70 -6.77 -19.82
CA LEU A 416 -14.32 -7.30 -21.03
C LEU A 416 -13.72 -6.68 -22.31
N PRO A 417 -13.50 -7.47 -23.38
CA PRO A 417 -13.98 -8.84 -23.59
C PRO A 417 -13.13 -9.94 -22.91
N ALA A 418 -11.99 -9.59 -22.29
CA ALA A 418 -11.12 -10.55 -21.62
C ALA A 418 -11.82 -11.09 -20.36
N ARG A 419 -12.10 -12.39 -20.36
CA ARG A 419 -12.80 -13.09 -19.30
C ARG A 419 -12.43 -14.56 -19.26
N VAL A 420 -12.62 -15.17 -18.10
CA VAL A 420 -12.54 -16.62 -17.95
C VAL A 420 -13.56 -17.29 -18.88
N ASN A 421 -13.17 -18.40 -19.50
CA ASN A 421 -14.03 -19.17 -20.40
C ASN A 421 -13.84 -20.67 -20.17
N SER A 422 -14.72 -21.49 -20.72
CA SER A 422 -14.69 -22.95 -20.52
C SER A 422 -13.39 -23.60 -20.99
N THR A 423 -12.76 -23.09 -22.06
CA THR A 423 -11.48 -23.61 -22.56
C THR A 423 -10.36 -23.37 -21.54
N TRP A 424 -10.29 -22.16 -20.96
CA TRP A 424 -9.33 -21.85 -19.89
C TRP A 424 -9.50 -22.82 -18.72
N ILE A 425 -10.73 -22.98 -18.22
CA ILE A 425 -11.01 -23.86 -17.08
C ILE A 425 -10.59 -25.30 -17.39
N ASN A 426 -10.95 -25.82 -18.57
CA ASN A 426 -10.68 -27.21 -18.95
C ASN A 426 -9.19 -27.50 -19.15
N GLN A 427 -8.41 -26.56 -19.71
CA GLN A 427 -6.98 -26.78 -19.98
C GLN A 427 -6.07 -26.34 -18.82
N GLY A 428 -6.59 -25.61 -17.84
CA GLY A 428 -5.86 -25.17 -16.64
C GLY A 428 -5.11 -23.84 -16.78
N PHE A 429 -5.11 -23.23 -17.97
CA PHE A 429 -4.52 -21.91 -18.19
C PHE A 429 -5.15 -21.19 -19.39
N TRP A 430 -4.89 -19.90 -19.57
CA TRP A 430 -5.19 -19.18 -20.79
C TRP A 430 -3.92 -18.52 -21.34
N PRO A 431 -3.53 -18.82 -22.60
CA PRO A 431 -2.35 -18.24 -23.21
C PRO A 431 -2.63 -16.82 -23.70
N GLN A 432 -1.74 -15.90 -23.36
CA GLN A 432 -1.73 -14.53 -23.81
C GLN A 432 -0.37 -14.22 -24.42
N THR A 433 -0.35 -13.84 -25.70
CA THR A 433 0.87 -13.44 -26.39
C THR A 433 1.42 -12.15 -25.78
N LEU A 434 2.72 -12.16 -25.46
CA LEU A 434 3.50 -10.99 -25.09
C LEU A 434 4.49 -10.70 -26.22
N ALA A 435 4.21 -9.63 -26.97
CA ALA A 435 4.93 -9.33 -28.22
C ALA A 435 6.41 -9.04 -27.97
N ASN A 436 7.26 -9.61 -28.83
CA ASN A 436 8.70 -9.36 -28.81
C ASN A 436 9.03 -7.87 -29.00
N SER A 437 8.26 -7.16 -29.83
CA SER A 437 8.41 -5.72 -30.08
C SER A 437 8.26 -4.84 -28.83
N TYR A 438 7.52 -5.30 -27.82
CA TYR A 438 7.46 -4.66 -26.51
C TYR A 438 8.68 -5.05 -25.66
N LEU A 439 9.00 -6.35 -25.62
CA LEU A 439 10.05 -6.89 -24.77
C LEU A 439 11.45 -6.34 -25.08
N VAL A 440 11.76 -6.12 -26.36
CA VAL A 440 13.07 -5.58 -26.81
C VAL A 440 13.32 -4.14 -26.37
N GLN A 441 12.29 -3.42 -25.92
CA GLN A 441 12.42 -2.06 -25.39
C GLN A 441 12.72 -2.04 -23.88
N LEU A 442 12.66 -3.17 -23.20
CA LEU A 442 12.94 -3.26 -21.77
C LEU A 442 14.46 -3.28 -21.50
N GLY A 443 14.87 -2.51 -20.50
CA GLY A 443 16.28 -2.37 -20.13
C GLY A 443 16.86 -3.63 -19.49
N HIS A 444 18.15 -3.89 -19.73
CA HIS A 444 18.87 -4.95 -19.03
C HIS A 444 18.85 -4.71 -17.51
N GLY A 445 18.59 -5.77 -16.73
CA GLY A 445 18.54 -5.70 -15.27
C GLY A 445 17.30 -5.01 -14.68
N THR A 446 16.43 -4.45 -15.52
CA THR A 446 15.19 -3.81 -15.02
C THR A 446 14.12 -4.85 -14.68
N THR A 447 13.15 -4.43 -13.89
CA THR A 447 12.02 -5.28 -13.49
C THR A 447 10.87 -5.19 -14.47
N LEU A 448 10.23 -6.32 -14.74
CA LEU A 448 8.92 -6.42 -15.40
C LEU A 448 7.92 -7.05 -14.43
N THR A 449 6.92 -6.29 -13.99
CA THR A 449 5.93 -6.72 -13.00
C THR A 449 4.60 -7.01 -13.66
N LEU A 450 4.11 -8.24 -13.54
CA LEU A 450 2.75 -8.61 -13.93
C LEU A 450 1.78 -8.27 -12.79
N LYS A 451 0.77 -7.47 -13.11
CA LYS A 451 -0.39 -7.18 -12.25
C LYS A 451 -1.64 -7.77 -12.86
N TYR A 452 -2.33 -8.60 -12.08
CA TYR A 452 -3.48 -9.35 -12.52
C TYR A 452 -4.64 -9.20 -11.54
N LEU A 453 -5.84 -8.95 -12.07
CA LEU A 453 -7.08 -8.83 -11.28
C LEU A 453 -8.20 -9.60 -11.96
N VAL A 454 -9.12 -10.15 -11.15
CA VAL A 454 -10.33 -10.85 -11.62
C VAL A 454 -11.55 -10.39 -10.86
N ALA A 455 -12.59 -9.97 -11.56
CA ALA A 455 -13.90 -9.71 -10.97
C ALA A 455 -14.64 -11.03 -10.76
N LEU A 456 -14.46 -11.63 -9.58
CA LEU A 456 -15.07 -12.93 -9.23
C LEU A 456 -16.60 -12.85 -9.18
N ASP A 457 -17.15 -11.67 -8.85
CA ASP A 457 -18.59 -11.32 -8.84
C ASP A 457 -19.18 -11.06 -10.24
N LYS A 458 -18.37 -11.18 -11.30
CA LYS A 458 -18.73 -10.95 -12.71
C LYS A 458 -19.16 -9.50 -13.04
N SER A 459 -18.94 -8.52 -12.17
CA SER A 459 -19.43 -7.13 -12.33
C SER A 459 -18.77 -6.31 -13.46
N ASN A 460 -17.64 -6.76 -14.02
CA ASN A 460 -16.77 -6.00 -14.93
C ASN A 460 -16.32 -4.62 -14.39
N ILE A 461 -16.24 -4.47 -13.07
CA ILE A 461 -15.77 -3.25 -12.39
C ILE A 461 -14.41 -3.55 -11.76
N GLU A 462 -13.35 -2.83 -12.18
CA GLU A 462 -11.97 -3.09 -11.73
C GLU A 462 -11.81 -2.93 -10.21
N THR A 463 -12.52 -2.00 -9.57
CA THR A 463 -12.47 -1.80 -8.10
C THR A 463 -13.08 -2.94 -7.30
N ASN A 464 -13.97 -3.73 -7.91
CA ASN A 464 -14.54 -4.93 -7.31
C ASN A 464 -13.66 -6.17 -7.57
N ALA A 465 -12.68 -6.07 -8.47
CA ALA A 465 -11.84 -7.18 -8.85
C ALA A 465 -10.83 -7.54 -7.75
N VAL A 466 -10.67 -8.84 -7.52
CA VAL A 466 -9.68 -9.37 -6.58
C VAL A 466 -8.30 -9.23 -7.21
N LYS A 467 -7.41 -8.52 -6.51
CA LYS A 467 -6.00 -8.36 -6.89
C LYS A 467 -5.20 -9.62 -6.51
N PHE A 468 -4.50 -10.17 -7.50
CA PHE A 468 -3.57 -11.28 -7.30
C PHE A 468 -2.19 -10.74 -6.87
N PRO A 469 -1.36 -11.57 -6.20
CA PRO A 469 0.02 -11.20 -5.90
C PRO A 469 0.78 -10.75 -7.16
N ASP A 470 1.55 -9.67 -7.07
CA ASP A 470 2.34 -9.20 -8.20
C ASP A 470 3.45 -10.23 -8.50
N ARG A 471 3.65 -10.56 -9.78
CA ARG A 471 4.75 -11.44 -10.19
C ARG A 471 5.83 -10.64 -10.90
N VAL A 472 7.03 -10.65 -10.36
CA VAL A 472 8.15 -9.80 -10.81
C VAL A 472 9.18 -10.65 -11.55
N TYR A 473 9.60 -10.17 -12.72
CA TYR A 473 10.68 -10.73 -13.53
C TYR A 473 11.84 -9.75 -13.62
N THR A 474 13.07 -10.25 -13.74
CA THR A 474 14.25 -9.44 -14.08
C THR A 474 14.62 -9.67 -15.54
N ILE A 475 14.75 -8.59 -16.30
CA ILE A 475 15.03 -8.64 -17.73
C ILE A 475 16.52 -8.89 -17.97
N LYS A 476 16.84 -9.90 -18.78
CA LYS A 476 18.18 -10.12 -19.34
C LYS A 476 18.13 -9.74 -20.82
N SER A 477 18.77 -8.63 -21.17
CA SER A 477 18.97 -8.18 -22.55
C SER A 477 20.42 -7.71 -22.75
N VAL A 478 20.75 -7.04 -23.85
CA VAL A 478 22.08 -6.43 -24.02
C VAL A 478 22.20 -5.21 -23.10
N GLU A 479 23.23 -5.17 -22.26
CA GLU A 479 23.53 -4.02 -21.42
C GLU A 479 23.97 -2.83 -22.29
N LEU A 480 23.31 -1.68 -22.10
CA LEU A 480 23.66 -0.45 -22.79
C LEU A 480 24.71 0.31 -21.97
N VAL A 481 25.89 0.52 -22.53
CA VAL A 481 26.99 1.29 -21.95
C VAL A 481 27.30 2.50 -22.81
N VAL A 482 27.74 3.60 -22.20
CA VAL A 482 28.22 4.79 -22.93
C VAL A 482 29.47 4.40 -23.73
N PRO A 483 29.56 4.76 -25.03
CA PRO A 483 30.74 4.45 -25.82
C PRO A 483 31.96 5.25 -25.32
N THR A 484 33.15 4.68 -25.43
CA THR A 484 34.43 5.36 -25.16
C THR A 484 35.27 5.48 -26.44
N LEU A 485 36.25 6.37 -26.42
CA LEU A 485 37.31 6.56 -27.41
C LEU A 485 38.68 6.45 -26.71
N ASP A 486 39.08 5.21 -26.46
CA ASP A 486 40.24 4.91 -25.63
C ASP A 486 41.57 5.24 -26.33
N ARG A 487 41.71 4.91 -27.62
CA ARG A 487 42.98 5.05 -28.36
C ARG A 487 42.79 5.62 -29.75
N VAL A 488 43.74 6.45 -30.16
CA VAL A 488 43.90 6.94 -31.54
C VAL A 488 45.32 6.63 -31.96
N LEU A 489 45.47 5.75 -32.94
CA LEU A 489 46.77 5.40 -33.50
C LEU A 489 46.97 6.10 -34.84
N ASP A 490 48.20 6.50 -35.14
CA ASP A 490 48.59 6.94 -36.47
C ASP A 490 48.82 5.75 -37.43
N SER A 491 49.21 6.05 -38.67
CA SER A 491 49.47 5.03 -39.70
C SER A 491 50.68 4.12 -39.41
N ASN A 492 51.54 4.49 -38.46
CA ASN A 492 52.65 3.67 -37.99
C ASN A 492 52.25 2.81 -36.78
N GLY A 493 51.01 2.96 -36.28
CA GLY A 493 50.53 2.27 -35.09
C GLY A 493 50.96 2.92 -33.78
N GLU A 494 51.48 4.16 -33.82
CA GLU A 494 51.88 4.91 -32.64
C GLU A 494 50.70 5.72 -32.09
N GLU A 495 50.65 5.89 -30.77
CA GLU A 495 49.50 6.52 -30.11
C GLU A 495 49.58 8.05 -30.14
N VAL A 496 48.53 8.67 -30.68
CA VAL A 496 48.34 10.12 -30.65
C VAL A 496 47.57 10.49 -29.39
N LEU A 497 48.31 11.01 -28.41
CA LEU A 497 47.77 11.40 -27.11
C LEU A 497 46.82 12.61 -27.21
N GLU A 498 46.06 12.86 -26.14
CA GLU A 498 45.18 14.04 -26.04
C GLU A 498 45.97 15.35 -26.18
N GLY A 499 45.52 16.23 -27.07
CA GLY A 499 46.21 17.46 -27.45
C GLY A 499 47.49 17.24 -28.26
N GLY A 500 47.76 16.01 -28.69
CA GLY A 500 48.97 15.58 -29.39
C GLY A 500 49.03 16.04 -30.84
N TRP A 501 50.15 15.69 -31.48
CA TRP A 501 50.44 16.01 -32.87
C TRP A 501 50.75 14.74 -33.65
N THR A 502 50.46 14.73 -34.94
CA THR A 502 50.85 13.67 -35.87
C THR A 502 50.99 14.23 -37.28
N VAL A 503 51.78 13.56 -38.12
CA VAL A 503 51.86 13.83 -39.56
C VAL A 503 50.94 12.92 -40.38
N SER A 504 50.29 11.95 -39.73
CA SER A 504 49.40 11.00 -40.39
C SER A 504 48.00 11.56 -40.57
N THR A 505 47.50 11.56 -41.80
CA THR A 505 46.09 11.86 -42.11
C THR A 505 45.17 10.66 -41.96
N SER A 506 45.73 9.45 -41.85
CA SER A 506 44.98 8.21 -41.56
C SER A 506 45.18 7.82 -40.11
N LEU A 507 44.07 7.66 -39.38
CA LEU A 507 44.06 7.34 -37.96
C LEU A 507 43.20 6.12 -37.69
N THR A 508 43.64 5.27 -36.78
CA THR A 508 42.88 4.11 -36.29
C THR A 508 42.36 4.39 -34.89
N LEU A 509 41.06 4.57 -34.78
CA LEU A 509 40.37 4.84 -33.51
C LEU A 509 39.87 3.54 -32.93
N SER A 510 39.95 3.40 -31.62
CA SER A 510 39.35 2.27 -30.90
C SER A 510 38.83 2.69 -29.54
N GLY A 511 37.80 2.00 -29.07
CA GLY A 511 37.23 2.17 -27.75
C GLY A 511 36.26 1.05 -27.42
N THR A 512 35.43 1.24 -26.39
CA THR A 512 34.40 0.29 -25.98
C THR A 512 32.99 0.84 -26.23
N ALA A 513 32.02 -0.04 -26.44
CA ALA A 513 30.60 0.28 -26.57
C ALA A 513 29.76 -0.96 -26.23
N SER A 514 28.43 -0.81 -26.20
CA SER A 514 27.51 -1.91 -25.95
C SER A 514 27.74 -3.07 -26.90
N LYS A 515 27.89 -4.28 -26.36
CA LYS A 515 28.31 -5.47 -27.10
C LYS A 515 27.40 -5.74 -28.30
N GLY A 516 27.99 -5.85 -29.49
CA GLY A 516 27.27 -6.12 -30.74
C GLY A 516 26.49 -4.93 -31.31
N LEU A 517 26.54 -3.75 -30.69
CA LEU A 517 25.82 -2.56 -31.15
C LEU A 517 26.75 -1.58 -31.88
N GLU A 518 26.15 -0.71 -32.70
CA GLU A 518 26.88 0.23 -33.55
C GLU A 518 27.10 1.60 -32.92
N ILE A 519 28.25 2.20 -33.22
CA ILE A 519 28.57 3.61 -33.02
C ILE A 519 28.82 4.29 -34.36
N GLU A 520 28.78 5.62 -34.37
CA GLU A 520 29.19 6.46 -35.49
C GLU A 520 30.31 7.41 -35.06
N VAL A 521 31.44 7.39 -35.75
CA VAL A 521 32.60 8.23 -35.46
C VAL A 521 32.46 9.58 -36.16
N PHE A 522 32.82 10.65 -35.46
CA PHE A 522 32.79 12.02 -35.92
C PHE A 522 34.15 12.69 -35.77
N ASP A 523 34.38 13.65 -36.65
CA ASP A 523 35.52 14.56 -36.63
C ASP A 523 35.00 15.99 -36.77
N ASP A 524 35.39 16.84 -35.83
CA ASP A 524 35.10 18.26 -35.81
C ASP A 524 36.43 19.03 -35.94
N ASP A 525 36.61 19.72 -37.06
CA ASP A 525 37.82 20.53 -37.35
C ASP A 525 37.71 21.97 -36.84
N GLY A 526 36.66 22.27 -36.07
CA GLY A 526 36.31 23.60 -35.57
C GLY A 526 35.52 24.44 -36.58
N SER A 527 35.39 24.00 -37.83
CA SER A 527 34.55 24.62 -38.85
C SER A 527 33.28 23.82 -39.12
N SER A 528 33.37 22.49 -39.11
CA SER A 528 32.26 21.57 -39.32
C SER A 528 32.48 20.24 -38.65
N THR A 529 31.38 19.59 -38.24
CA THR A 529 31.39 18.22 -37.72
C THR A 529 30.97 17.25 -38.82
N VAL A 530 31.82 16.29 -39.16
CA VAL A 530 31.61 15.33 -40.26
C VAL A 530 31.65 13.91 -39.73
N ALA A 531 30.69 13.08 -40.14
CA ALA A 531 30.69 11.65 -39.86
C ALA A 531 31.80 10.94 -40.65
N LYS A 532 32.63 10.15 -39.97
CA LYS A 532 33.70 9.31 -40.55
C LYS A 532 33.31 7.84 -40.66
N GLY A 533 32.04 7.54 -40.37
CA GLY A 533 31.40 6.24 -40.58
C GLY A 533 31.17 5.45 -39.30
N ARG A 534 30.53 4.29 -39.46
CA ARG A 534 30.07 3.45 -38.35
C ARG A 534 31.05 2.33 -38.01
N ALA A 535 31.01 1.88 -36.76
CA ALA A 535 31.70 0.69 -36.29
C ALA A 535 30.79 -0.12 -35.36
N THR A 536 30.85 -1.45 -35.47
CA THR A 536 30.12 -2.36 -34.57
C THR A 536 31.07 -2.83 -33.47
N ALA A 537 30.64 -2.73 -32.22
CA ALA A 537 31.38 -3.29 -31.09
C ALA A 537 31.33 -4.81 -31.12
N ASP A 538 32.45 -5.45 -30.78
CA ASP A 538 32.56 -6.90 -30.71
C ASP A 538 31.51 -7.49 -29.74
N PRO A 539 30.75 -8.53 -30.13
CA PRO A 539 29.68 -9.09 -29.30
C PRO A 539 30.12 -9.71 -27.97
N LEU A 540 31.41 -10.02 -27.79
CA LEU A 540 31.92 -10.65 -26.58
C LEU A 540 32.61 -9.62 -25.66
N THR A 541 33.46 -8.79 -26.25
CA THR A 541 34.36 -7.85 -25.56
C THR A 541 33.84 -6.43 -25.50
N GLY A 542 32.98 -6.01 -26.43
CA GLY A 542 32.48 -4.63 -26.54
C GLY A 542 33.46 -3.67 -27.22
N ILE A 543 34.60 -4.14 -27.73
CA ILE A 543 35.60 -3.30 -28.38
C ILE A 543 35.16 -2.96 -29.81
N TRP A 544 35.27 -1.70 -30.20
CA TRP A 544 35.09 -1.25 -31.58
C TRP A 544 36.39 -0.62 -32.11
N THR A 545 36.61 -0.75 -33.43
CA THR A 545 37.77 -0.15 -34.13
C THR A 545 37.31 0.49 -35.43
N ARG A 546 37.85 1.66 -35.78
CA ARG A 546 37.54 2.36 -37.03
C ARG A 546 38.75 3.13 -37.57
N GLU A 547 39.11 2.86 -38.82
CA GLU A 547 40.01 3.72 -39.57
C GLU A 547 39.27 4.94 -40.11
N VAL A 548 39.86 6.12 -39.95
CA VAL A 548 39.33 7.40 -40.44
C VAL A 548 40.42 8.18 -41.16
N THR A 549 40.00 9.04 -42.08
CA THR A 549 40.88 10.00 -42.73
C THR A 549 40.49 11.42 -42.32
N VAL A 550 41.48 12.19 -41.89
CA VAL A 550 41.36 13.57 -41.41
C VAL A 550 42.26 14.47 -42.26
N ALA A 551 41.90 15.76 -42.37
CA ALA A 551 42.70 16.72 -43.10
C ALA A 551 43.91 17.17 -42.26
N GLU A 552 44.71 18.10 -42.78
CA GLU A 552 45.67 18.84 -41.97
C GLU A 552 44.94 19.88 -41.12
N GLY A 553 45.39 20.10 -39.89
CA GLY A 553 44.80 21.06 -38.97
C GLY A 553 44.43 20.46 -37.61
N LYS A 554 43.59 21.19 -36.87
CA LYS A 554 43.11 20.75 -35.56
C LYS A 554 41.90 19.86 -35.74
N HIS A 555 41.83 18.78 -34.97
CA HIS A 555 40.75 17.80 -35.00
C HIS A 555 40.24 17.50 -33.61
N ARG A 556 38.93 17.26 -33.54
CA ARG A 556 38.20 16.87 -32.35
C ARG A 556 37.39 15.61 -32.69
N LEU A 557 37.92 14.45 -32.32
CA LEU A 557 37.37 13.14 -32.65
C LEU A 557 36.52 12.59 -31.51
N PHE A 558 35.37 12.01 -31.82
CA PHE A 558 34.48 11.38 -30.83
C PHE A 558 33.53 10.38 -31.52
N ALA A 559 32.92 9.48 -30.74
CA ALA A 559 31.96 8.50 -31.22
C ALA A 559 30.58 8.76 -30.61
N ARG A 560 29.51 8.60 -31.41
CA ARG A 560 28.12 8.63 -30.95
C ARG A 560 27.54 7.22 -30.93
N SER A 561 26.83 6.85 -29.87
CA SER A 561 26.08 5.59 -29.86
C SER A 561 24.85 5.65 -30.75
N LEU A 562 24.55 4.57 -31.49
CA LEU A 562 23.32 4.44 -32.28
C LEU A 562 22.23 3.59 -31.58
N TYR A 563 22.43 3.32 -30.28
CA TYR A 563 21.59 2.41 -29.48
C TYR A 563 21.00 3.04 -28.21
N HIS A 564 21.37 4.28 -27.89
CA HIS A 564 20.68 5.05 -26.85
C HIS A 564 19.57 5.91 -27.46
N ASP A 565 18.52 6.17 -26.69
CA ASP A 565 17.53 7.19 -27.01
C ASP A 565 18.19 8.57 -26.83
N GLY A 566 18.47 9.27 -27.94
CA GLY A 566 19.12 10.58 -27.97
C GLY A 566 20.62 10.54 -28.28
N ASP A 567 21.25 11.73 -28.25
CA ASP A 567 22.66 11.88 -28.60
C ASP A 567 23.57 11.63 -27.38
N VAL A 568 24.04 10.38 -27.25
CA VAL A 568 25.04 9.98 -26.25
C VAL A 568 26.39 9.76 -26.95
N TYR A 569 27.41 10.48 -26.49
CA TYR A 569 28.74 10.51 -27.09
C TYR A 569 29.81 9.96 -26.13
N SER A 570 30.92 9.49 -26.71
CA SER A 570 32.16 9.27 -25.99
C SER A 570 32.80 10.58 -25.54
N GLU A 571 33.84 10.45 -24.73
CA GLU A 571 34.83 11.49 -24.59
C GLU A 571 35.46 11.85 -25.95
N VAL A 572 36.05 13.04 -25.95
CA VAL A 572 36.62 13.67 -27.13
C VAL A 572 38.13 13.49 -27.11
N ARG A 573 38.73 13.18 -28.26
CA ARG A 573 40.17 13.28 -28.51
C ARG A 573 40.48 14.53 -29.33
N ASN A 574 41.21 15.48 -28.76
CA ASN A 574 41.76 16.61 -29.50
C ASN A 574 43.16 16.25 -30.02
N LEU A 575 43.46 16.59 -31.27
CA LEU A 575 44.81 16.43 -31.85
C LEU A 575 45.05 17.44 -32.98
N THR A 576 46.31 17.57 -33.41
CA THR A 576 46.69 18.37 -34.58
C THR A 576 47.42 17.51 -35.61
N VAL A 577 46.90 17.48 -36.83
CA VAL A 577 47.58 16.90 -37.99
C VAL A 577 48.38 18.00 -38.67
N THR A 578 49.65 17.73 -38.96
CA THR A 578 50.56 18.70 -39.58
C THR A 578 51.27 18.08 -40.77
N THR A 579 51.89 18.91 -41.60
CA THR A 579 52.69 18.45 -42.73
C THR A 579 53.95 17.74 -42.24
N THR A 580 54.64 17.02 -43.12
CA THR A 580 55.98 16.49 -42.82
C THR A 580 56.95 17.60 -42.42
N LEU A 581 57.96 17.26 -41.61
CA LEU A 581 58.99 18.21 -41.18
C LEU A 581 59.73 18.79 -42.40
N GLU A 582 59.79 20.11 -42.48
CA GLU A 582 60.43 20.85 -43.56
C GLU A 582 61.25 22.03 -43.04
N ILE A 583 62.34 22.34 -43.76
CA ILE A 583 63.12 23.56 -43.59
C ILE A 583 63.64 24.00 -44.95
N ASP A 584 63.79 25.31 -45.17
CA ASP A 584 64.37 25.84 -46.40
C ASP A 584 65.82 25.29 -46.58
N PRO A 585 66.07 24.45 -47.61
CA PRO A 585 67.35 23.77 -47.77
C PRO A 585 68.41 24.63 -48.47
N THR A 586 68.05 25.83 -48.94
CA THR A 586 68.98 26.71 -49.66
C THR A 586 70.18 27.07 -48.77
N THR A 587 71.38 27.16 -49.35
CA THR A 587 72.57 27.50 -48.57
C THR A 587 72.42 28.87 -47.91
N MET A 588 72.54 28.91 -46.59
CA MET A 588 72.56 30.15 -45.81
C MET A 588 73.94 30.81 -45.97
N SER A 589 73.98 31.95 -46.64
CA SER A 589 75.22 32.72 -46.85
C SER A 589 75.37 33.78 -45.77
N LEU A 590 76.33 33.59 -44.86
CA LEU A 590 76.71 34.55 -43.83
C LEU A 590 78.04 35.22 -44.24
N ASP A 591 77.96 36.28 -45.02
CA ASP A 591 79.09 37.03 -45.60
C ASP A 591 79.35 38.37 -44.89
N GLY A 592 78.65 38.63 -43.78
CA GLY A 592 78.84 39.80 -42.95
C GLY A 592 80.16 39.78 -42.21
N PHE A 593 80.75 40.96 -42.04
CA PHE A 593 81.99 41.09 -41.28
C PHE A 593 81.79 40.73 -39.81
N GLN A 594 82.56 39.75 -39.32
CA GLN A 594 82.66 39.45 -37.91
C GLN A 594 84.10 39.40 -37.43
N PHE A 595 84.33 39.92 -36.22
CA PHE A 595 85.61 39.95 -35.53
C PHE A 595 85.54 39.17 -34.23
N TYR A 596 86.53 38.30 -34.05
CA TYR A 596 86.79 37.63 -32.79
C TYR A 596 88.17 38.02 -32.28
N LEU A 597 88.36 38.08 -30.97
CA LEU A 597 89.69 38.30 -30.41
C LEU A 597 90.54 37.06 -30.62
N ALA A 598 91.77 37.23 -31.10
CA ALA A 598 92.75 36.16 -31.11
C ALA A 598 93.06 35.70 -29.68
N ALA A 599 93.40 34.41 -29.53
CA ALA A 599 93.86 33.88 -28.26
C ALA A 599 95.20 34.49 -27.84
N SER A 600 95.53 34.38 -26.54
CA SER A 600 96.87 34.71 -26.03
C SER A 600 97.96 33.97 -26.83
N PRO A 601 99.10 34.62 -27.18
CA PRO A 601 99.58 35.94 -26.73
C PRO A 601 99.13 37.13 -27.60
N TYR A 602 98.28 36.92 -28.62
CA TYR A 602 97.92 37.93 -29.63
C TYR A 602 96.66 38.73 -29.29
N SER A 603 96.08 38.53 -28.11
CA SER A 603 94.79 39.12 -27.74
C SER A 603 94.87 40.63 -27.57
N ALA A 604 94.00 41.36 -28.29
CA ALA A 604 93.85 42.80 -28.15
C ALA A 604 93.16 43.16 -26.82
N PRO A 605 93.57 44.25 -26.14
CA PRO A 605 92.96 44.69 -24.88
C PRO A 605 91.66 45.47 -25.13
N CYS A 606 90.66 44.80 -25.68
CA CYS A 606 89.33 45.38 -25.93
C CYS A 606 88.23 44.40 -25.57
N ASP A 607 87.10 44.95 -25.11
CA ASP A 607 85.93 44.15 -24.77
C ASP A 607 85.10 43.87 -26.03
N LYS A 608 84.54 42.66 -26.10
CA LYS A 608 83.60 42.27 -27.16
C LYS A 608 82.27 43.00 -26.95
N THR A 609 81.79 43.70 -27.98
CA THR A 609 80.45 44.32 -27.96
C THR A 609 79.37 43.28 -28.31
N ALA A 610 78.10 43.60 -28.03
CA ALA A 610 76.95 42.76 -28.44
C ALA A 610 76.60 42.89 -29.94
N TYR A 611 77.36 43.68 -30.71
CA TYR A 611 77.11 43.89 -32.12
C TYR A 611 77.41 42.62 -32.93
N ILE A 612 76.47 42.23 -33.78
CA ILE A 612 76.63 41.21 -34.81
C ILE A 612 76.18 41.85 -36.11
N HIS A 613 77.03 41.79 -37.15
CA HIS A 613 76.68 42.36 -38.44
C HIS A 613 75.41 41.70 -39.00
N PRO A 614 74.45 42.45 -39.59
CA PRO A 614 73.17 41.88 -40.07
C PRO A 614 73.31 40.72 -41.07
N LYS A 615 74.43 40.66 -41.80
CA LYS A 615 74.77 39.55 -42.70
C LYS A 615 75.66 38.45 -42.09
N ALA A 616 76.00 38.56 -40.80
CA ALA A 616 76.78 37.56 -40.06
C ALA A 616 75.88 36.65 -39.21
N HIS A 617 74.56 36.87 -39.24
CA HIS A 617 73.58 36.00 -38.61
C HIS A 617 72.29 35.96 -39.42
N GLN A 618 71.55 34.85 -39.31
CA GLN A 618 70.21 34.70 -39.87
C GLN A 618 69.43 33.70 -39.03
N THR A 619 68.11 33.83 -38.96
CA THR A 619 67.25 32.82 -38.33
C THR A 619 66.50 32.06 -39.41
N ARG A 620 66.52 30.73 -39.34
CA ARG A 620 65.71 29.85 -40.20
C ARG A 620 64.98 28.85 -39.32
N LYS A 621 63.66 28.82 -39.44
CA LYS A 621 62.78 27.99 -38.62
C LYS A 621 62.28 26.79 -39.42
N ALA A 622 62.30 25.62 -38.80
CA ALA A 622 61.59 24.44 -39.26
C ALA A 622 60.07 24.65 -39.15
N GLN A 623 59.32 23.98 -40.01
CA GLN A 623 57.86 23.95 -40.08
C GLN A 623 57.40 22.51 -40.32
N GLY A 624 56.14 22.17 -40.05
CA GLY A 624 55.67 20.78 -40.12
C GLY A 624 56.33 19.89 -39.06
N GLY A 625 56.11 18.58 -39.10
CA GLY A 625 56.57 17.65 -38.07
C GLY A 625 56.00 17.96 -36.68
N ILE A 626 56.51 17.26 -35.67
CA ILE A 626 55.96 17.32 -34.31
C ILE A 626 56.75 18.34 -33.46
N PRO A 627 56.20 19.51 -33.08
CA PRO A 627 56.91 20.45 -32.21
C PRO A 627 57.09 19.88 -30.78
N PRO A 628 58.08 20.39 -29.99
CA PRO A 628 58.98 21.49 -30.29
C PRO A 628 60.21 21.09 -31.11
N TYR A 629 60.72 22.02 -31.93
CA TYR A 629 61.92 21.82 -32.73
C TYR A 629 63.22 22.09 -31.94
N ARG A 630 64.29 21.38 -32.31
CA ARG A 630 65.65 21.57 -31.77
C ARG A 630 66.66 21.72 -32.89
N TYR A 631 67.54 22.70 -32.80
CA TYR A 631 68.56 22.98 -33.82
C TYR A 631 69.95 22.61 -33.32
N SER A 632 70.79 22.11 -34.22
CA SER A 632 72.20 21.80 -33.94
C SER A 632 73.08 22.14 -35.13
N SER A 633 74.36 22.43 -34.88
CA SER A 633 75.38 22.66 -35.91
C SER A 633 76.35 21.49 -35.91
N SER A 634 76.66 20.93 -37.08
CA SER A 634 77.64 19.85 -37.22
C SER A 634 79.08 20.32 -36.89
N ASN A 635 79.35 21.61 -37.03
CA ASN A 635 80.57 22.25 -36.57
C ASN A 635 80.28 23.65 -35.97
N PRO A 636 79.99 23.74 -34.66
CA PRO A 636 79.73 24.99 -33.96
C PRO A 636 80.89 26.00 -34.00
N ASN A 637 82.11 25.55 -34.34
CA ASN A 637 83.25 26.44 -34.51
C ASN A 637 83.19 27.21 -35.83
N VAL A 638 82.43 26.78 -36.84
CA VAL A 638 82.24 27.52 -38.10
C VAL A 638 81.02 28.42 -38.00
N ALA A 639 79.88 27.86 -37.61
CA ALA A 639 78.66 28.61 -37.31
C ALA A 639 77.95 28.01 -36.09
N SER A 640 77.58 28.84 -35.12
CA SER A 640 76.77 28.43 -33.97
C SER A 640 75.29 28.62 -34.28
N VAL A 641 74.43 27.74 -33.80
CA VAL A 641 72.98 27.91 -33.87
C VAL A 641 72.37 27.90 -32.48
N ASP A 642 71.42 28.78 -32.22
CA ASP A 642 70.59 28.73 -31.02
C ASP A 642 69.62 27.53 -31.13
N THR A 643 69.67 26.67 -30.12
CA THR A 643 69.02 25.35 -30.15
C THR A 643 67.50 25.41 -30.19
N THR A 644 66.87 26.55 -29.93
CA THR A 644 65.40 26.70 -29.83
C THR A 644 64.82 27.64 -30.87
N THR A 645 65.56 28.68 -31.25
CA THR A 645 65.08 29.72 -32.18
C THR A 645 65.52 29.47 -33.61
N GLY A 646 66.57 28.69 -33.84
CA GLY A 646 67.17 28.48 -35.16
C GLY A 646 68.02 29.68 -35.64
N GLN A 647 68.43 30.56 -34.73
CA GLN A 647 69.32 31.69 -35.04
C GLN A 647 70.77 31.19 -35.22
N VAL A 648 71.30 31.32 -36.44
CA VAL A 648 72.67 30.95 -36.79
C VAL A 648 73.56 32.20 -36.82
N ILE A 649 74.78 32.09 -36.29
CA ILE A 649 75.79 33.17 -36.23
C ILE A 649 77.12 32.63 -36.75
N SER A 650 77.81 33.39 -37.60
CA SER A 650 79.13 33.03 -38.11
C SER A 650 80.22 33.15 -37.03
N ILE A 651 81.03 32.10 -36.88
CA ILE A 651 82.11 31.99 -35.88
C ILE A 651 83.48 31.94 -36.55
N ARG A 652 83.61 31.30 -37.72
CA ARG A 652 84.81 31.20 -38.56
C ARG A 652 84.44 31.09 -40.04
N ASN A 653 85.41 31.33 -40.92
CA ASN A 653 85.26 31.06 -42.35
C ASN A 653 85.21 29.56 -42.60
N GLY A 654 84.33 29.14 -43.50
CA GLY A 654 84.16 27.74 -43.86
C GLY A 654 82.69 27.41 -44.07
N THR A 655 82.41 26.12 -44.18
CA THR A 655 81.05 25.60 -44.34
C THR A 655 80.73 24.63 -43.20
N THR A 656 79.47 24.63 -42.76
CA THR A 656 78.92 23.70 -41.79
C THR A 656 77.47 23.40 -42.13
N GLU A 657 76.90 22.36 -41.54
CA GLU A 657 75.48 22.02 -41.70
C GLU A 657 74.73 22.33 -40.41
N ILE A 658 73.52 22.86 -40.54
CA ILE A 658 72.56 23.03 -39.45
C ILE A 658 71.44 22.03 -39.63
N THR A 659 71.16 21.26 -38.58
CA THR A 659 70.09 20.25 -38.56
C THR A 659 69.01 20.68 -37.58
N ALA A 660 67.76 20.66 -38.02
CA ALA A 660 66.59 20.83 -37.18
C ALA A 660 65.94 19.46 -36.96
N HIS A 661 65.71 19.11 -35.70
CA HIS A 661 64.96 17.94 -35.28
C HIS A 661 63.60 18.35 -34.76
N ASP A 662 62.59 17.52 -34.97
CA ASP A 662 61.31 17.62 -34.28
C ASP A 662 61.29 16.77 -32.99
N ALA A 663 60.16 16.71 -32.28
CA ALA A 663 60.03 15.98 -31.03
C ALA A 663 60.07 14.45 -31.21
N HIS A 664 59.79 13.96 -32.42
CA HIS A 664 59.88 12.56 -32.80
C HIS A 664 61.26 12.19 -33.34
N ASN A 665 62.18 13.15 -33.35
CA ASN A 665 63.55 13.04 -33.82
C ASN A 665 63.67 12.88 -35.35
N ASP A 666 62.60 13.16 -36.11
CA ASP A 666 62.72 13.42 -37.54
C ASP A 666 63.58 14.65 -37.75
N HIS A 667 64.30 14.71 -38.87
CA HIS A 667 65.29 15.76 -39.09
C HIS A 667 65.36 16.24 -40.53
N VAL A 668 65.67 17.52 -40.65
CA VAL A 668 65.94 18.21 -41.91
C VAL A 668 67.15 19.12 -41.73
N SER A 669 67.91 19.37 -42.79
CA SER A 669 69.16 20.13 -42.68
C SER A 669 69.36 21.11 -43.83
N TYR A 670 70.27 22.06 -43.61
CA TYR A 670 70.73 22.99 -44.63
C TYR A 670 72.19 23.40 -44.39
N THR A 671 72.89 23.70 -45.49
CA THR A 671 74.28 24.17 -45.44
C THR A 671 74.35 25.64 -45.06
N VAL A 672 75.32 26.01 -44.23
CA VAL A 672 75.72 27.38 -43.91
C VAL A 672 77.13 27.63 -44.44
N SER A 673 77.30 28.69 -45.21
CA SER A 673 78.60 29.19 -45.68
C SER A 673 78.94 30.48 -44.97
N CYS A 674 80.04 30.49 -44.24
CA CYS A 674 80.55 31.65 -43.52
C CYS A 674 81.78 32.21 -44.22
N SER A 675 81.76 33.51 -44.49
CA SER A 675 82.91 34.25 -45.02
C SER A 675 83.04 35.60 -44.31
N ASN A 676 84.16 36.29 -44.52
CA ASN A 676 84.44 37.58 -43.88
C ASN A 676 84.48 37.53 -42.33
N VAL A 677 84.87 36.38 -41.77
CA VAL A 677 85.15 36.24 -40.34
C VAL A 677 86.65 36.36 -40.10
N TYR A 678 87.03 37.22 -39.16
CA TYR A 678 88.41 37.59 -38.91
C TYR A 678 88.76 37.48 -37.42
N GLU A 679 90.02 37.20 -37.11
CA GLU A 679 90.59 37.36 -35.78
C GLU A 679 91.33 38.69 -35.69
N LEU A 680 91.05 39.44 -34.64
CA LEU A 680 91.80 40.63 -34.26
C LEU A 680 93.05 40.21 -33.50
N VAL A 681 94.21 40.56 -34.04
CA VAL A 681 95.53 40.25 -33.48
C VAL A 681 96.24 41.53 -33.06
N CYS A 682 96.92 41.48 -31.91
CA CYS A 682 97.66 42.59 -31.37
C CYS A 682 99.06 42.14 -30.91
N ASN A 683 100.08 42.90 -31.31
CA ASN A 683 101.40 42.84 -30.70
C ASN A 683 101.53 43.98 -29.70
N ARG A 684 101.71 43.64 -28.42
CA ARG A 684 101.85 44.61 -27.33
C ARG A 684 103.26 45.19 -27.23
N GLN A 685 104.25 44.58 -27.88
CA GLN A 685 105.62 45.09 -27.91
C GLN A 685 105.70 46.33 -28.80
N LYS A 686 106.44 47.35 -28.35
CA LYS A 686 106.68 48.56 -29.12
C LYS A 686 107.72 48.27 -30.20
N ILE A 687 107.27 48.09 -31.44
CA ILE A 687 108.10 47.72 -32.59
C ILE A 687 107.94 48.74 -33.73
N SER A 688 108.90 48.81 -34.65
CA SER A 688 108.82 49.73 -35.79
C SER A 688 107.75 49.28 -36.79
N TYR A 689 107.31 50.19 -37.68
CA TYR A 689 106.36 49.84 -38.74
C TYR A 689 106.82 48.66 -39.61
N ALA A 690 108.11 48.65 -39.98
CA ALA A 690 108.70 47.55 -40.75
C ALA A 690 108.70 46.22 -39.98
N GLN A 691 108.98 46.26 -38.67
CA GLN A 691 108.91 45.08 -37.79
C GLN A 691 107.46 44.61 -37.59
N SER A 692 106.50 45.53 -37.48
CA SER A 692 105.08 45.21 -37.38
C SER A 692 104.56 44.54 -38.66
N LEU A 693 104.92 45.07 -39.84
CA LEU A 693 104.58 44.43 -41.12
C LEU A 693 105.19 43.02 -41.22
N ALA A 694 106.46 42.85 -40.83
CA ALA A 694 107.10 41.54 -40.81
C ALA A 694 106.43 40.57 -39.83
N TRP A 695 106.06 41.04 -38.63
CA TRP A 695 105.35 40.26 -37.63
C TRP A 695 103.95 39.86 -38.10
N MET A 696 103.16 40.80 -38.60
CA MET A 696 101.83 40.54 -39.15
C MET A 696 101.89 39.46 -40.23
N ARG A 697 102.82 39.58 -41.19
CA ARG A 697 103.05 38.55 -42.21
C ARG A 697 103.43 37.20 -41.61
N SER A 698 104.25 37.17 -40.55
CA SER A 698 104.67 35.93 -39.89
C SER A 698 103.52 35.14 -39.24
N ILE A 699 102.43 35.82 -38.86
CA ILE A 699 101.24 35.20 -38.25
C ILE A 699 100.04 35.15 -39.20
N GLY A 700 100.25 35.44 -40.49
CA GLY A 700 99.22 35.46 -41.51
C GLY A 700 98.21 36.61 -41.39
N ALA A 701 98.58 37.68 -40.70
CA ALA A 701 97.76 38.87 -40.47
C ALA A 701 98.20 40.07 -41.33
N THR A 702 97.32 41.07 -41.36
CA THR A 702 97.50 42.33 -42.08
C THR A 702 97.09 43.48 -41.15
N LEU A 703 97.76 44.63 -41.29
CA LEU A 703 97.34 45.86 -40.61
C LEU A 703 96.02 46.37 -41.20
N PHE A 704 95.22 47.06 -40.38
CA PHE A 704 94.08 47.81 -40.91
C PHE A 704 94.55 48.96 -41.80
N PRO A 705 93.85 49.26 -42.91
CA PRO A 705 94.14 50.42 -43.71
C PRO A 705 93.76 51.70 -42.95
N ALA A 706 94.45 52.81 -43.29
CA ALA A 706 94.21 54.11 -42.68
C ALA A 706 92.83 54.70 -43.06
N ALA A 707 92.31 54.32 -44.22
CA ALA A 707 90.95 54.61 -44.67
C ALA A 707 90.50 53.45 -45.56
N PRO A 708 89.20 53.11 -45.61
CA PRO A 708 88.71 52.11 -46.54
C PRO A 708 88.90 52.64 -47.97
N HIS A 709 89.38 51.79 -48.87
CA HIS A 709 89.63 52.20 -50.26
C HIS A 709 88.98 51.22 -51.24
N PRO A 710 88.19 51.69 -52.22
CA PRO A 710 87.36 50.83 -53.07
C PRO A 710 88.17 49.87 -53.96
N ASN A 711 89.46 50.15 -54.20
CA ASN A 711 90.35 49.30 -55.01
C ASN A 711 91.17 48.28 -54.18
N GLU A 712 90.92 48.14 -52.86
CA GLU A 712 91.61 47.14 -52.06
C GLU A 712 91.17 45.72 -52.43
N PRO A 713 92.07 44.77 -52.71
CA PRO A 713 91.67 43.40 -53.04
C PRO A 713 91.06 42.64 -51.85
N ASN A 714 91.28 43.13 -50.62
CA ASN A 714 90.70 42.54 -49.41
C ASN A 714 89.34 43.21 -49.12
N PRO A 715 88.21 42.46 -49.12
CA PRO A 715 86.87 43.01 -48.86
C PRO A 715 86.77 43.74 -47.51
N LEU A 716 87.53 43.31 -46.51
CA LEU A 716 87.56 43.97 -45.22
C LEU A 716 88.31 45.31 -45.29
N ALA A 717 89.37 45.41 -46.08
CA ALA A 717 90.12 46.67 -46.26
C ALA A 717 89.36 47.68 -47.13
N GLN A 718 88.38 47.23 -47.93
CA GLN A 718 87.47 48.12 -48.65
C GLN A 718 86.43 48.78 -47.73
N THR A 719 86.12 48.17 -46.59
CA THR A 719 84.93 48.51 -45.78
C THR A 719 85.24 48.85 -44.33
N VAL A 720 86.36 48.40 -43.78
CA VAL A 720 86.73 48.62 -42.38
C VAL A 720 88.07 49.33 -42.30
N SER A 721 88.09 50.45 -41.57
CA SER A 721 89.32 51.13 -41.19
C SER A 721 89.37 51.31 -39.68
N VAL A 722 90.58 51.40 -39.15
CA VAL A 722 90.81 51.76 -37.75
C VAL A 722 91.47 53.12 -37.74
N SER A 723 90.69 54.12 -37.37
CA SER A 723 91.15 55.51 -37.24
C SER A 723 91.50 55.80 -35.80
N PHE A 724 92.53 56.61 -35.62
CA PHE A 724 93.03 57.01 -34.31
C PHE A 724 92.95 58.52 -34.19
N TYR A 725 92.16 59.02 -33.25
CA TYR A 725 91.99 60.45 -33.05
C TYR A 725 92.91 60.94 -31.93
N SER A 726 93.75 61.95 -32.21
CA SER A 726 94.52 62.66 -31.18
C SER A 726 93.73 63.87 -30.67
N ASP A 727 93.48 63.94 -29.37
CA ASP A 727 92.94 65.14 -28.72
C ASP A 727 94.00 66.28 -28.78
N PRO A 728 93.70 67.45 -29.39
CA PRO A 728 94.67 68.55 -29.50
C PRO A 728 95.06 69.21 -28.17
N GLY A 729 94.36 68.89 -27.07
CA GLY A 729 94.49 69.62 -25.79
C GLY A 729 95.51 69.09 -24.77
N ASP A 730 96.10 67.91 -24.96
CA ASP A 730 96.99 67.29 -23.96
C ASP A 730 98.18 66.57 -24.62
N ALA A 731 99.41 66.99 -24.30
CA ALA A 731 100.67 66.45 -24.84
C ALA A 731 101.00 65.04 -24.33
N THR A 732 100.08 64.41 -23.60
CA THR A 732 100.15 63.03 -23.16
C THR A 732 99.20 62.19 -24.02
N TYR A 733 99.74 61.60 -25.10
CA TYR A 733 99.05 60.79 -26.11
C TYR A 733 97.82 60.00 -25.62
N HIS A 734 96.62 60.47 -25.97
CA HIS A 734 95.39 59.71 -25.89
C HIS A 734 94.81 59.53 -27.29
N TYR A 735 94.99 58.33 -27.86
CA TYR A 735 94.36 57.94 -29.11
C TYR A 735 93.13 57.07 -28.84
N TRP A 736 91.98 57.53 -29.32
CA TRP A 736 90.79 56.70 -29.40
C TRP A 736 90.88 55.91 -30.69
N CYS A 737 90.88 54.57 -30.63
CA CYS A 737 90.63 53.81 -31.84
C CYS A 737 89.14 53.57 -31.98
N THR A 738 88.59 54.09 -33.06
CA THR A 738 87.24 53.73 -33.52
C THR A 738 87.41 52.84 -34.72
N THR A 739 86.88 51.63 -34.65
CA THR A 739 86.72 50.80 -35.84
C THR A 739 85.45 51.27 -36.54
N MET A 740 85.61 51.86 -37.73
CA MET A 740 84.51 52.33 -38.55
C MET A 740 84.24 51.31 -39.65
N LEU A 741 82.99 50.87 -39.75
CA LEU A 741 82.51 50.01 -40.82
C LEU A 741 81.73 50.86 -41.83
N TRP A 742 82.11 50.78 -43.09
CA TRP A 742 81.50 51.45 -44.22
C TRP A 742 80.57 50.47 -44.94
N ASP A 743 79.27 50.76 -44.93
CA ASP A 743 78.21 49.88 -45.44
C ASP A 743 77.67 50.30 -46.83
N GLY A 744 78.46 51.05 -47.60
CA GLY A 744 78.06 51.53 -48.93
C GLY A 744 77.33 52.88 -48.92
N GLY A 745 77.38 53.62 -47.81
CA GLY A 745 76.90 55.00 -47.75
C GLY A 745 77.17 55.74 -46.44
N ASN A 746 77.24 55.02 -45.32
CA ASN A 746 77.50 55.61 -43.99
C ASN A 746 78.62 54.89 -43.25
N PHE A 747 79.25 55.60 -42.30
CA PHE A 747 80.21 55.02 -41.37
C PHE A 747 79.52 54.70 -40.04
N THR A 748 79.51 53.43 -39.65
CA THR A 748 79.02 52.98 -38.35
C THR A 748 80.20 52.63 -37.44
N THR A 749 80.22 53.14 -36.22
CA THR A 749 81.24 52.76 -35.22
C THR A 749 80.84 51.41 -34.62
N ILE A 750 81.65 50.37 -34.86
CA ILE A 750 81.34 49.00 -34.40
C ILE A 750 82.12 48.60 -33.13
N ALA A 751 83.19 49.32 -32.81
CA ALA A 751 83.95 49.18 -31.57
C ALA A 751 84.68 50.48 -31.21
N SER A 752 84.66 50.85 -29.93
CA SER A 752 85.50 51.90 -29.33
C SER A 752 86.38 51.29 -28.24
N ILE A 753 87.69 51.47 -28.32
CA ILE A 753 88.60 51.08 -27.23
C ILE A 753 88.80 52.31 -26.34
N ASN A 754 88.15 52.32 -25.19
CA ASN A 754 88.31 53.37 -24.17
C ASN A 754 89.24 52.89 -23.07
N ARG A 755 90.30 53.66 -22.80
CA ARG A 755 91.27 53.51 -21.71
C ARG A 755 92.08 52.20 -21.71
N ALA A 756 93.33 52.30 -22.19
CA ALA A 756 94.52 51.91 -21.42
C ALA A 756 95.79 52.13 -22.28
N GLY A 757 96.40 53.32 -22.17
CA GLY A 757 97.85 53.54 -22.27
C GLY A 757 98.64 53.04 -23.48
N ILE A 758 98.00 52.60 -24.55
CA ILE A 758 98.61 52.04 -25.74
C ILE A 758 97.75 52.46 -26.91
N LEU A 759 98.39 53.01 -27.94
CA LEU A 759 98.02 53.04 -29.37
C LEU A 759 98.65 54.32 -29.92
N SER A 760 99.74 54.24 -30.67
CA SER A 760 100.07 55.26 -31.66
C SER A 760 99.89 54.61 -33.01
N SER A 761 98.86 55.01 -33.75
CA SER A 761 98.91 54.86 -35.19
C SER A 761 99.44 56.18 -35.75
N GLY A 762 100.56 56.08 -36.46
CA GLY A 762 100.96 57.12 -37.38
C GLY A 762 100.34 56.79 -38.73
N GLY A 763 99.09 57.19 -38.94
CA GLY A 763 98.67 57.59 -40.28
C GLY A 763 99.52 58.79 -40.69
N TYR A 764 100.14 58.72 -41.86
CA TYR A 764 101.13 59.67 -42.41
C TYR A 764 102.51 59.66 -41.75
N GLY A 765 103.25 58.56 -41.95
CA GLY A 765 104.68 58.57 -41.79
C GLY A 765 105.29 57.27 -42.29
N THR A 766 105.87 57.29 -43.47
CA THR A 766 106.88 56.32 -43.93
C THR A 766 108.17 56.39 -43.08
N THR A 767 108.09 56.88 -41.84
CA THR A 767 109.22 57.12 -40.94
C THR A 767 109.54 55.83 -40.17
N PRO A 768 110.68 55.17 -40.44
CA PRO A 768 110.98 53.83 -39.94
C PRO A 768 111.29 53.72 -38.42
N ASN A 769 111.20 54.82 -37.65
CA ASN A 769 111.80 54.89 -36.31
C ASN A 769 110.82 55.07 -35.13
N ILE A 770 109.49 55.10 -35.34
CA ILE A 770 108.52 55.15 -34.21
C ILE A 770 108.20 53.71 -33.76
N LEU A 771 108.40 53.42 -32.47
CA LEU A 771 108.11 52.11 -31.86
C LEU A 771 106.73 52.11 -31.21
N ALA A 772 105.82 51.27 -31.68
CA ALA A 772 104.43 51.21 -31.21
C ALA A 772 103.88 49.77 -31.16
N PRO A 773 102.90 49.49 -30.29
CA PRO A 773 102.10 48.27 -30.39
C PRO A 773 101.29 48.29 -31.68
N SER A 774 101.05 47.13 -32.26
CA SER A 774 100.35 47.02 -33.54
C SER A 774 99.10 46.17 -33.42
N ILE A 775 98.06 46.56 -34.16
CA ILE A 775 96.80 45.83 -34.25
C ILE A 775 96.47 45.58 -35.71
N GLY A 776 96.01 44.37 -35.99
CA GLY A 776 95.69 43.92 -37.32
C GLY A 776 94.68 42.80 -37.25
N TYR A 777 94.41 42.22 -38.40
CA TYR A 777 93.43 41.17 -38.52
C TYR A 777 93.96 40.07 -39.45
N ARG A 778 93.44 38.86 -39.28
CA ARG A 778 93.66 37.74 -40.19
C ARG A 778 92.36 36.97 -40.39
N PRO A 779 92.17 36.27 -41.51
CA PRO A 779 91.03 35.37 -41.68
C PRO A 779 90.98 34.37 -40.53
N ARG A 780 89.80 34.20 -39.95
CA ARG A 780 89.58 33.19 -38.92
C ARG A 780 89.12 31.91 -39.59
N ASN A 781 90.06 31.03 -39.89
CA ASN A 781 89.80 29.75 -40.57
C ASN A 781 89.76 28.58 -39.60
#